data_AF-A0A941EK35-F1
#
_entry.id   AF-A0A941EK35-F1
#
_cell.length_a   1.000
_cell.length_b   1.000
_cell.length_c   1.000
_cell.angle_alpha   90.00
_cell.angle_beta   90.00
_cell.angle_gamma   90.00
#
_symmetry.space_group_name_H-M   'P 1'
#
loop_
_entity.id
_entity.type
_entity.pdbx_description
1 polymer ?
#
loop_
_entity_poly.entity_id
_entity_poly.type
_entity_poly.pdbx_seq_one_letter_code
_entity_poly.pdbx_strand_id
1 'polypeptide(L)'
;MRIRDEFPYGVIHDDVRIPLRDGTRLYARIWRPVTEEPVPALLEYLPYRLTDSTAERDAQRHPWYAGQGYASVRVDLRGSGNSDGTMTDEYSEQEIADGVAVVEWLAGQPWCNGRVGMFGISWGGFNALQVAARAPEPLKAIVTVCSTDDRYDNDVHYVGGAVLGVDMHAWAATMLAYTARPPDPRYAGASWREQWLARLAGTEPFIHTWLSHPLRDAYWRHGSVAEDYGSIKAAVLAVGGWHDPYRDTVLRLVERLDELGTPVRGLIGPWSHQYPDREYPPGPAIGFLQETLRWWDRWLRDEETGVLEEPLLRSWICESVPPATTYTEQPGRWVGDESWPSEQIVPAEIAFAQAQQSAEPWLLPVSSPQHTGLDAGRFFPIGNRADLPPDQREEDGRSVCFDTAPLLGRVEILGRGLIRLRLRCEASNAHVIARLCDVAENGSSTLVTRGVLNLASREGREKAVPWIPGETRDVEFELNAAGYAFPAGHRIRVALSSAYWPWIWPDDEGAGFEVEAADSALILPVRDPIPDVARKKVVFAEPEQAEPLEVELVDGRRSRPERTVLRDVAAGTWMLDVDPAYGAASRRYPDGLQYTEIARDRYWITQDDPLSARARSDWSIRLQREELPWDARVVTRSETSCTASAFIVENIVRCYDADELVFERTWIEEIPRGPQPHETKPHETQSHES
;
A
#
# COMPACT_ATOMS: atom_id res chain seq x y z
N MET A 1 -8.19 -22.56 -7.79
CA MET A 1 -8.13 -22.59 -6.32
C MET A 1 -8.97 -23.75 -5.83
N ARG A 2 -8.42 -24.56 -4.94
CA ARG A 2 -9.09 -25.73 -4.39
C ARG A 2 -9.76 -25.37 -3.07
N ILE A 3 -11.06 -25.65 -2.98
CA ILE A 3 -11.78 -25.56 -1.70
C ILE A 3 -11.51 -26.84 -0.92
N ARG A 4 -11.12 -26.70 0.35
CA ARG A 4 -10.85 -27.79 1.27
C ARG A 4 -11.96 -27.87 2.30
N ASP A 5 -12.57 -29.04 2.37
CA ASP A 5 -13.67 -29.43 3.26
C ASP A 5 -13.23 -30.44 4.33
N GLU A 6 -12.14 -31.17 4.10
CA GLU A 6 -11.56 -32.13 5.05
C GLU A 6 -10.29 -31.58 5.74
N PHE A 7 -10.33 -31.49 7.06
CA PHE A 7 -9.22 -31.01 7.90
C PHE A 7 -8.87 -32.02 9.01
N PRO A 8 -7.61 -32.02 9.50
CA PRO A 8 -7.21 -32.83 10.66
C PRO A 8 -8.04 -32.60 11.92
N TYR A 9 -8.55 -31.38 12.11
CA TYR A 9 -9.39 -31.00 13.25
C TYR A 9 -10.73 -30.43 12.78
N GLY A 10 -11.79 -30.71 13.53
CA GLY A 10 -13.03 -29.92 13.44
C GLY A 10 -12.78 -28.49 13.91
N VAL A 11 -13.60 -27.54 13.44
CA VAL A 11 -13.45 -26.12 13.76
C VAL A 11 -14.68 -25.59 14.48
N ILE A 12 -14.46 -24.86 15.58
CA ILE A 12 -15.48 -24.06 16.28
C ILE A 12 -15.06 -22.59 16.26
N HIS A 13 -16.01 -21.67 16.47
CA HIS A 13 -15.66 -20.27 16.66
C HIS A 13 -16.47 -19.62 17.79
N ASP A 14 -15.85 -18.64 18.44
CA ASP A 14 -16.47 -17.81 19.47
C ASP A 14 -16.22 -16.32 19.17
N ASP A 15 -17.23 -15.50 19.42
CA ASP A 15 -17.11 -14.04 19.40
C ASP A 15 -16.90 -13.54 20.83
N VAL A 16 -15.84 -12.77 21.06
CA VAL A 16 -15.40 -12.34 22.40
C VAL A 16 -15.13 -10.83 22.46
N ARG A 17 -15.03 -10.33 23.69
CA ARG A 17 -14.64 -8.96 24.01
C ARG A 17 -13.33 -9.00 24.80
N ILE A 18 -12.22 -8.63 24.17
CA ILE A 18 -10.89 -8.59 24.79
C ILE A 18 -10.79 -7.31 25.62
N PRO A 19 -10.67 -7.39 26.96
CA PRO A 19 -10.55 -6.20 27.79
C PRO A 19 -9.13 -5.64 27.75
N LEU A 20 -9.01 -4.33 27.58
CA LEU A 20 -7.77 -3.58 27.71
C LEU A 20 -7.68 -2.90 29.08
N ARG A 21 -6.49 -2.42 29.44
CA ARG A 21 -6.21 -1.85 30.78
C ARG A 21 -6.99 -0.59 31.08
N ASP A 22 -7.36 0.17 30.06
CA ASP A 22 -8.13 1.41 30.15
C ASP A 22 -9.66 1.18 30.22
N GLY A 23 -10.11 -0.08 30.19
CA GLY A 23 -11.52 -0.46 30.18
C GLY A 23 -12.13 -0.58 28.77
N THR A 24 -11.38 -0.23 27.72
CA THR A 24 -11.80 -0.45 26.33
C THR A 24 -11.90 -1.94 26.04
N ARG A 25 -12.90 -2.36 25.28
CA ARG A 25 -13.07 -3.77 24.88
C ARG A 25 -13.00 -3.90 23.36
N LEU A 26 -12.04 -4.67 22.89
CA LEU A 26 -11.91 -4.99 21.47
C LEU A 26 -12.77 -6.20 21.13
N TYR A 27 -13.51 -6.13 20.03
CA TYR A 27 -14.29 -7.23 19.51
C TYR A 27 -13.42 -8.14 18.67
N ALA A 28 -13.53 -9.45 18.90
CA ALA A 28 -12.73 -10.45 18.23
C ALA A 28 -13.55 -11.70 17.94
N ARG A 29 -13.18 -12.41 16.87
CA ARG A 29 -13.62 -13.77 16.59
C ARG A 29 -12.43 -14.71 16.63
N ILE A 30 -12.60 -15.84 17.32
CA ILE A 30 -11.57 -16.84 17.53
C ILE A 30 -12.06 -18.15 16.90
N TRP A 31 -11.44 -18.58 15.82
CA TRP A 31 -11.63 -19.90 15.24
C TRP A 31 -10.63 -20.86 15.87
N ARG A 32 -11.10 -21.97 16.45
CA ARG A 32 -10.26 -22.92 17.19
C ARG A 32 -10.45 -24.36 16.69
N PRO A 33 -9.38 -25.16 16.67
CA PRO A 33 -9.49 -26.60 16.49
C PRO A 33 -10.26 -27.22 17.66
N VAL A 34 -11.05 -28.25 17.38
CA VAL A 34 -11.66 -29.11 18.40
C VAL A 34 -10.59 -30.06 18.93
N THR A 35 -9.99 -29.69 20.07
CA THR A 35 -8.94 -30.45 20.76
C THR A 35 -8.94 -30.08 22.25
N GLU A 36 -8.44 -30.98 23.11
CA GLU A 36 -8.22 -30.72 24.54
C GLU A 36 -6.85 -30.08 24.81
N GLU A 37 -5.91 -30.20 23.88
CA GLU A 37 -4.54 -29.67 24.01
C GLU A 37 -4.48 -28.18 23.65
N PRO A 38 -3.76 -27.34 24.43
CA PRO A 38 -3.50 -25.96 24.05
C PRO A 38 -2.73 -25.84 22.74
N VAL A 39 -3.11 -24.88 21.89
CA VAL A 39 -2.56 -24.67 20.55
C VAL A 39 -1.93 -23.28 20.40
N PRO A 40 -1.00 -23.06 19.45
CA PRO A 40 -0.54 -21.71 19.13
C PRO A 40 -1.66 -20.85 18.54
N ALA A 41 -1.56 -19.53 18.74
CA ALA A 41 -2.51 -18.55 18.22
C ALA A 41 -1.93 -17.77 17.02
N LEU A 42 -2.76 -17.46 16.02
CA LEU A 42 -2.43 -16.60 14.88
C LEU A 42 -3.33 -15.37 14.88
N LEU A 43 -2.76 -14.18 15.06
CA LEU A 43 -3.49 -12.91 15.16
C LEU A 43 -3.48 -12.16 13.83
N GLU A 44 -4.66 -11.71 13.40
CA GLU A 44 -4.84 -10.66 12.39
C GLU A 44 -5.56 -9.44 13.01
N TYR A 45 -4.93 -8.27 12.95
CA TYR A 45 -5.30 -7.04 13.68
C TYR A 45 -5.30 -5.82 12.75
N LEU A 46 -6.48 -5.32 12.36
CA LEU A 46 -6.67 -4.25 11.35
C LEU A 46 -8.10 -3.67 11.40
N PRO A 47 -8.36 -2.45 10.86
CA PRO A 47 -9.62 -1.71 11.07
C PRO A 47 -10.75 -2.06 10.09
N TYR A 48 -10.53 -3.03 9.22
CA TYR A 48 -11.48 -3.48 8.21
C TYR A 48 -12.37 -4.54 8.85
N ARG A 49 -13.63 -4.15 9.05
CA ARG A 49 -14.63 -4.75 9.94
C ARG A 49 -14.72 -6.27 9.77
N LEU A 50 -14.65 -7.00 10.88
CA LEU A 50 -14.71 -8.47 10.96
C LEU A 50 -16.07 -9.07 10.53
N THR A 51 -17.17 -8.36 10.76
CA THR A 51 -18.55 -8.93 10.60
C THR A 51 -19.23 -8.55 9.29
N ASP A 52 -18.56 -7.75 8.47
CA ASP A 52 -18.93 -7.39 7.10
C ASP A 52 -17.64 -7.19 6.30
N SER A 53 -17.65 -6.64 5.09
CA SER A 53 -16.44 -6.36 4.30
C SER A 53 -15.44 -7.53 4.25
N THR A 54 -14.46 -7.61 5.17
CA THR A 54 -13.48 -8.71 5.21
C THR A 54 -14.06 -10.07 5.61
N ALA A 55 -15.30 -10.13 6.12
CA ALA A 55 -15.96 -11.37 6.52
C ALA A 55 -15.87 -12.50 5.46
N GLU A 56 -15.99 -12.17 4.17
CA GLU A 56 -15.87 -13.14 3.05
C GLU A 56 -14.48 -13.79 3.01
N ARG A 57 -13.43 -12.97 3.07
CA ARG A 57 -12.03 -13.41 3.08
C ARG A 57 -11.69 -14.15 4.38
N ASP A 58 -12.18 -13.65 5.50
CA ASP A 58 -11.88 -14.16 6.83
C ASP A 58 -12.47 -15.58 7.02
N ALA A 59 -13.67 -15.83 6.48
CA ALA A 59 -14.32 -17.14 6.47
C ALA A 59 -13.54 -18.22 5.71
N GLN A 60 -12.71 -17.83 4.75
CA GLN A 60 -11.91 -18.78 3.96
C GLN A 60 -10.56 -19.11 4.61
N ARG A 61 -9.97 -18.15 5.35
CA ARG A 61 -8.61 -18.26 5.89
C ARG A 61 -8.56 -18.74 7.33
N HIS A 62 -9.32 -18.13 8.22
CA HIS A 62 -9.21 -18.44 9.64
C HIS A 62 -9.68 -19.87 9.97
N PRO A 63 -10.79 -20.38 9.39
CA PRO A 63 -11.16 -21.78 9.53
C PRO A 63 -10.12 -22.75 8.94
N TRP A 64 -9.43 -22.35 7.86
CA TRP A 64 -8.38 -23.19 7.28
C TRP A 64 -7.24 -23.41 8.28
N TYR A 65 -6.71 -22.35 8.90
CA TYR A 65 -5.67 -22.50 9.94
C TYR A 65 -6.20 -23.23 11.19
N ALA A 66 -7.44 -22.98 11.58
CA ALA A 66 -8.08 -23.71 12.68
C ALA A 66 -8.15 -25.21 12.41
N GLY A 67 -8.51 -25.60 11.19
CA GLY A 67 -8.50 -27.00 10.77
C GLY A 67 -7.11 -27.64 10.78
N GLN A 68 -6.03 -26.85 10.69
CA GLN A 68 -4.63 -27.30 10.80
C GLN A 68 -4.09 -27.27 12.26
N GLY A 69 -4.95 -27.00 13.25
CA GLY A 69 -4.57 -27.04 14.67
C GLY A 69 -4.03 -25.73 15.24
N TYR A 70 -4.42 -24.57 14.68
CA TYR A 70 -4.08 -23.23 15.20
C TYR A 70 -5.31 -22.50 15.70
N ALA A 71 -5.24 -21.76 16.80
CA ALA A 71 -6.28 -20.79 17.11
C ALA A 71 -6.09 -19.55 16.21
N SER A 72 -6.91 -19.40 15.17
CA SER A 72 -6.82 -18.23 14.28
C SER A 72 -7.77 -17.14 14.76
N VAL A 73 -7.27 -15.92 14.94
CA VAL A 73 -7.98 -14.84 15.64
C VAL A 73 -7.98 -13.57 14.82
N ARG A 74 -9.16 -12.97 14.68
CA ARG A 74 -9.36 -11.69 14.01
C ARG A 74 -9.93 -10.68 14.98
N VAL A 75 -9.32 -9.51 15.06
CA VAL A 75 -9.66 -8.46 16.04
C VAL A 75 -9.93 -7.13 15.33
N ASP A 76 -11.13 -6.57 15.52
CA ASP A 76 -11.41 -5.19 15.11
C ASP A 76 -10.59 -4.23 15.99
N LEU A 77 -9.85 -3.30 15.39
CA LEU A 77 -9.14 -2.25 16.13
C LEU A 77 -10.08 -1.42 16.99
N ARG A 78 -9.52 -0.76 18.00
CA ARG A 78 -10.19 0.32 18.74
C ARG A 78 -10.88 1.29 17.77
N GLY A 79 -12.15 1.59 18.04
CA GLY A 79 -12.95 2.51 17.22
C GLY A 79 -13.40 1.98 15.86
N SER A 80 -13.06 0.74 15.51
CA SER A 80 -13.47 0.10 14.26
C SER A 80 -14.44 -1.06 14.52
N GLY A 81 -15.26 -1.39 13.51
CA GLY A 81 -16.22 -2.47 13.58
C GLY A 81 -17.05 -2.45 14.86
N ASN A 82 -17.01 -3.54 15.61
CA ASN A 82 -17.78 -3.68 16.84
C ASN A 82 -16.99 -3.34 18.12
N SER A 83 -15.71 -2.94 18.03
CA SER A 83 -14.83 -2.60 19.16
C SER A 83 -15.14 -1.25 19.82
N ASP A 84 -14.95 -1.12 21.11
CA ASP A 84 -15.13 0.16 21.80
C ASP A 84 -14.07 1.21 21.35
N GLY A 85 -14.25 2.48 21.75
CA GLY A 85 -13.28 3.56 21.54
C GLY A 85 -13.41 4.31 20.22
N THR A 86 -12.36 5.01 19.82
CA THR A 86 -12.29 5.86 18.62
C THR A 86 -10.92 5.73 17.98
N MET A 87 -10.88 5.75 16.64
CA MET A 87 -9.64 5.74 15.87
C MET A 87 -9.32 7.18 15.47
N THR A 88 -8.19 7.69 15.95
CA THR A 88 -7.80 9.10 15.78
C THR A 88 -6.81 9.34 14.65
N ASP A 89 -6.09 8.29 14.25
CA ASP A 89 -5.11 8.31 13.16
C ASP A 89 -4.78 6.87 12.76
N GLU A 90 -3.96 6.71 11.72
CA GLU A 90 -3.29 5.46 11.38
C GLU A 90 -2.06 5.18 12.26
N TYR A 91 -1.88 3.93 12.67
CA TYR A 91 -0.66 3.42 13.32
C TYR A 91 -0.26 4.19 14.59
N SER A 92 -1.25 4.71 15.32
CA SER A 92 -1.03 5.48 16.54
C SER A 92 -0.30 4.64 17.60
N GLU A 93 0.40 5.29 18.53
CA GLU A 93 1.02 4.57 19.66
C GLU A 93 -0.01 3.76 20.45
N GLN A 94 -1.25 4.25 20.57
CA GLN A 94 -2.33 3.52 21.22
C GLN A 94 -2.69 2.23 20.48
N GLU A 95 -2.75 2.28 19.15
CA GLU A 95 -3.03 1.09 18.31
C GLU A 95 -1.94 0.03 18.47
N ILE A 96 -0.67 0.43 18.41
CA ILE A 96 0.46 -0.50 18.56
C ILE A 96 0.47 -1.10 19.98
N ALA A 97 0.23 -0.29 21.01
CA ALA A 97 0.14 -0.75 22.39
C ALA A 97 -1.04 -1.71 22.62
N ASP A 98 -2.19 -1.44 22.01
CA ASP A 98 -3.35 -2.34 22.04
C ASP A 98 -3.01 -3.68 21.36
N GLY A 99 -2.31 -3.65 20.22
CA GLY A 99 -1.82 -4.85 19.54
C GLY A 99 -0.90 -5.71 20.42
N VAL A 100 0.05 -5.10 21.13
CA VAL A 100 0.88 -5.77 22.15
C VAL A 100 0.03 -6.39 23.25
N ALA A 101 -0.95 -5.64 23.78
CA ALA A 101 -1.83 -6.15 24.83
C ALA A 101 -2.69 -7.35 24.37
N VAL A 102 -3.12 -7.35 23.10
CA VAL A 102 -3.84 -8.49 22.50
C VAL A 102 -2.95 -9.72 22.39
N VAL A 103 -1.69 -9.57 21.98
CA VAL A 103 -0.70 -10.68 21.93
C VAL A 103 -0.54 -11.31 23.32
N GLU A 104 -0.32 -10.50 24.35
CA GLU A 104 -0.18 -10.97 25.74
C GLU A 104 -1.46 -11.63 26.26
N TRP A 105 -2.63 -11.06 25.93
CA TRP A 105 -3.92 -11.63 26.32
C TRP A 105 -4.15 -13.00 25.69
N LEU A 106 -3.81 -13.18 24.41
CA LEU A 106 -3.92 -14.44 23.69
C LEU A 106 -3.03 -15.51 24.31
N ALA A 107 -1.76 -15.16 24.58
CA ALA A 107 -0.80 -16.07 25.20
C ALA A 107 -1.22 -16.56 26.59
N GLY A 108 -1.99 -15.75 27.32
CA GLY A 108 -2.53 -16.08 28.63
C GLY A 108 -3.82 -16.92 28.62
N GLN A 109 -4.40 -17.23 27.45
CA GLN A 109 -5.63 -18.02 27.39
C GLN A 109 -5.36 -19.51 27.65
N PRO A 110 -6.26 -20.25 28.34
CA PRO A 110 -6.03 -21.64 28.70
C PRO A 110 -5.96 -22.59 27.49
N TRP A 111 -6.51 -22.18 26.35
CA TRP A 111 -6.45 -22.91 25.09
C TRP A 111 -5.22 -22.53 24.24
N CYS A 112 -4.45 -21.51 24.64
CA CYS A 112 -3.23 -21.12 23.95
C CYS A 112 -2.01 -21.76 24.63
N ASN A 113 -1.06 -22.25 23.84
CA ASN A 113 0.20 -22.79 24.39
C ASN A 113 1.24 -21.71 24.73
N GLY A 114 0.84 -20.43 24.74
CA GLY A 114 1.71 -19.28 25.02
C GLY A 114 2.51 -18.75 23.82
N ARG A 115 2.42 -19.39 22.64
CA ARG A 115 3.09 -18.92 21.42
C ARG A 115 2.10 -18.26 20.47
N VAL A 116 2.42 -17.04 20.04
CA VAL A 116 1.59 -16.24 19.15
C VAL A 116 2.36 -15.94 17.86
N GLY A 117 1.69 -16.10 16.73
CA GLY A 117 2.10 -15.55 15.43
C GLY A 117 1.17 -14.42 15.04
N MET A 118 1.65 -13.49 14.19
CA MET A 118 0.84 -12.40 13.69
C MET A 118 0.95 -12.27 12.17
N PHE A 119 -0.15 -12.00 11.49
CA PHE A 119 -0.14 -11.85 10.03
C PHE A 119 -1.17 -10.83 9.57
N GLY A 120 -0.98 -10.34 8.35
CA GLY A 120 -1.93 -9.44 7.73
C GLY A 120 -1.43 -8.93 6.40
N ILE A 121 -2.34 -8.32 5.64
CA ILE A 121 -2.04 -7.57 4.43
C ILE A 121 -2.28 -6.09 4.66
N SER A 122 -1.51 -5.23 3.98
CA SER A 122 -1.69 -3.78 4.08
C SER A 122 -1.57 -3.37 5.55
N TRP A 123 -2.47 -2.55 6.07
CA TRP A 123 -2.58 -2.22 7.49
C TRP A 123 -2.35 -3.39 8.46
N GLY A 124 -2.89 -4.58 8.18
CA GLY A 124 -2.64 -5.76 9.04
C GLY A 124 -1.18 -6.24 9.01
N GLY A 125 -0.51 -6.11 7.86
CA GLY A 125 0.92 -6.34 7.71
C GLY A 125 1.75 -5.25 8.40
N PHE A 126 1.37 -3.98 8.27
CA PHE A 126 1.99 -2.87 9.00
C PHE A 126 1.93 -3.12 10.51
N ASN A 127 0.75 -3.46 11.03
CA ASN A 127 0.57 -3.79 12.43
C ASN A 127 1.39 -5.02 12.86
N ALA A 128 1.47 -6.06 12.04
CA ALA A 128 2.31 -7.22 12.35
C ALA A 128 3.78 -6.82 12.49
N LEU A 129 4.28 -5.95 11.60
CA LEU A 129 5.64 -5.46 11.63
C LEU A 129 5.91 -4.50 12.79
N GLN A 130 5.01 -3.54 13.05
CA GLN A 130 5.12 -2.54 14.12
C GLN A 130 5.01 -3.16 15.51
N VAL A 131 4.11 -4.12 15.71
CA VAL A 131 4.01 -4.88 16.98
C VAL A 131 5.23 -5.77 17.16
N ALA A 132 5.78 -6.38 16.10
CA ALA A 132 7.02 -7.15 16.19
C ALA A 132 8.22 -6.28 16.61
N ALA A 133 8.27 -5.02 16.20
CA ALA A 133 9.27 -4.05 16.63
C ALA A 133 9.11 -3.63 18.11
N ARG A 134 7.98 -3.94 18.77
CA ARG A 134 7.83 -3.80 20.24
C ARG A 134 8.27 -5.06 21.00
N ALA A 135 8.62 -6.13 20.29
CA ALA A 135 9.15 -7.38 20.82
C ALA A 135 8.38 -7.98 22.04
N PRO A 136 7.03 -8.09 22.00
CA PRO A 136 6.32 -8.84 23.03
C PRO A 136 6.82 -10.29 23.07
N GLU A 137 7.12 -10.80 24.26
CA GLU A 137 7.77 -12.11 24.42
C GLU A 137 6.98 -13.23 23.73
N PRO A 138 5.64 -13.31 23.81
CA PRO A 138 4.89 -14.38 23.19
C PRO A 138 4.90 -14.41 21.66
N LEU A 139 5.25 -13.29 20.99
CA LEU A 139 5.24 -13.19 19.53
C LEU A 139 6.50 -13.83 18.93
N LYS A 140 6.34 -15.01 18.32
CA LYS A 140 7.47 -15.81 17.83
C LYS A 140 7.75 -15.65 16.34
N ALA A 141 6.73 -15.36 15.54
CA ALA A 141 6.85 -15.16 14.10
C ALA A 141 5.77 -14.25 13.53
N ILE A 142 6.08 -13.56 12.44
CA ILE A 142 5.14 -12.79 11.65
C ILE A 142 5.17 -13.15 10.17
N VAL A 143 4.05 -12.91 9.49
CA VAL A 143 3.94 -12.87 8.02
C VAL A 143 3.39 -11.50 7.64
N THR A 144 4.25 -10.64 7.10
CA THR A 144 3.87 -9.29 6.69
C THR A 144 3.69 -9.22 5.18
N VAL A 145 2.46 -8.94 4.73
CA VAL A 145 2.09 -8.95 3.31
C VAL A 145 1.79 -7.53 2.84
N CYS A 146 2.44 -7.08 1.76
CA CYS A 146 2.22 -5.77 1.13
C CYS A 146 2.15 -4.63 2.17
N SER A 147 3.23 -4.48 2.95
CA SER A 147 3.35 -3.49 4.02
C SER A 147 4.58 -2.61 3.84
N THR A 148 4.61 -1.43 4.44
CA THR A 148 5.81 -0.58 4.46
C THR A 148 6.60 -0.65 5.76
N ASP A 149 7.91 -0.40 5.67
CA ASP A 149 8.80 -0.13 6.81
C ASP A 149 9.11 1.37 6.98
N ASP A 150 8.71 2.23 6.04
CA ASP A 150 8.82 3.70 6.11
C ASP A 150 7.51 4.37 5.69
N ARG A 151 6.83 5.00 6.65
CA ARG A 151 5.51 5.63 6.47
C ARG A 151 5.55 6.90 5.60
N TYR A 152 6.73 7.49 5.40
CA TYR A 152 6.86 8.73 4.63
C TYR A 152 7.05 8.45 3.14
N ASP A 153 8.18 7.85 2.74
CA ASP A 153 8.66 7.81 1.34
C ASP A 153 8.33 6.50 0.60
N ASN A 154 7.48 5.66 1.20
CA ASN A 154 7.05 4.37 0.66
C ASN A 154 5.64 4.02 1.19
N ASP A 155 4.77 5.02 1.24
CA ASP A 155 3.37 4.86 1.65
C ASP A 155 2.44 5.77 0.84
N VAL A 156 1.15 5.74 1.16
CA VAL A 156 0.09 6.54 0.53
C VAL A 156 0.25 8.06 0.67
N HIS A 157 1.30 8.50 1.36
CA HIS A 157 1.52 9.89 1.74
C HIS A 157 2.48 10.59 0.78
N TYR A 158 3.78 10.28 0.86
CA TYR A 158 4.81 10.95 0.08
C TYR A 158 5.61 9.94 -0.73
N VAL A 159 6.09 10.37 -1.91
CA VAL A 159 7.02 9.60 -2.73
C VAL A 159 8.05 10.56 -3.30
N GLY A 160 9.32 10.27 -3.05
CA GLY A 160 10.43 11.15 -3.41
C GLY A 160 10.38 12.51 -2.71
N GLY A 161 9.67 12.62 -1.58
CA GLY A 161 9.37 13.89 -0.92
C GLY A 161 8.29 14.76 -1.59
N ALA A 162 7.56 14.25 -2.57
CA ALA A 162 6.37 14.90 -3.14
C ALA A 162 5.08 14.27 -2.60
N VAL A 163 4.00 15.04 -2.53
CA VAL A 163 2.67 14.52 -2.13
C VAL A 163 2.16 13.53 -3.18
N LEU A 164 1.82 12.32 -2.75
CA LEU A 164 1.14 11.33 -3.58
C LEU A 164 -0.33 11.74 -3.78
N GLY A 165 -0.59 12.52 -4.81
CA GLY A 165 -1.90 13.11 -5.09
C GLY A 165 -3.02 12.09 -5.33
N VAL A 166 -2.69 10.94 -5.93
CA VAL A 166 -3.69 9.94 -6.33
C VAL A 166 -4.26 9.17 -5.15
N ASP A 167 -3.49 9.00 -4.07
CA ASP A 167 -3.91 8.14 -2.96
C ASP A 167 -3.90 8.79 -1.59
N MET A 168 -3.08 9.82 -1.31
CA MET A 168 -3.16 10.49 0.01
C MET A 168 -4.59 11.03 0.25
N HIS A 169 -5.18 11.66 -0.78
CA HIS A 169 -6.55 12.16 -0.72
C HIS A 169 -7.58 11.02 -0.63
N ALA A 170 -7.54 10.10 -1.59
CA ALA A 170 -8.55 9.04 -1.71
C ALA A 170 -8.52 8.09 -0.50
N TRP A 171 -7.33 7.80 0.03
CA TRP A 171 -7.17 6.99 1.23
C TRP A 171 -7.72 7.70 2.48
N ALA A 172 -7.40 8.98 2.68
CA ALA A 172 -7.97 9.74 3.79
C ALA A 172 -9.51 9.80 3.73
N ALA A 173 -10.08 9.96 2.54
CA ALA A 173 -11.52 9.97 2.34
C ALA A 173 -12.16 8.60 2.63
N THR A 174 -11.48 7.51 2.22
CA THR A 174 -11.85 6.13 2.55
C THR A 174 -11.89 5.95 4.07
N MET A 175 -10.84 6.38 4.77
CA MET A 175 -10.75 6.25 6.22
C MET A 175 -11.78 7.11 6.96
N LEU A 176 -12.10 8.31 6.46
CA LEU A 176 -13.19 9.14 6.98
C LEU A 176 -14.55 8.43 6.85
N ALA A 177 -14.83 7.82 5.70
CA ALA A 177 -16.06 7.05 5.50
C ALA A 177 -16.09 5.79 6.40
N TYR A 178 -14.96 5.12 6.56
CA TYR A 178 -14.86 3.88 7.32
C TYR A 178 -15.00 4.07 8.83
N THR A 179 -14.39 5.11 9.39
CA THR A 179 -14.45 5.45 10.82
C THR A 179 -15.82 5.98 11.24
N ALA A 180 -16.55 6.60 10.31
CA ALA A 180 -17.90 7.09 10.55
C ALA A 180 -18.98 5.99 10.62
N ARG A 181 -18.65 4.71 10.38
CA ARG A 181 -19.61 3.60 10.41
C ARG A 181 -20.02 3.21 11.84
N PRO A 182 -21.30 2.92 12.09
CA PRO A 182 -21.75 2.42 13.39
C PRO A 182 -21.26 1.00 13.69
N PRO A 183 -21.13 0.62 14.98
CA PRO A 183 -21.12 -0.79 15.33
C PRO A 183 -22.48 -1.42 15.04
N ASP A 184 -22.48 -2.73 14.79
CA ASP A 184 -23.71 -3.46 14.50
C ASP A 184 -24.47 -3.78 15.81
N PRO A 185 -25.76 -3.45 15.92
CA PRO A 185 -26.58 -3.68 17.12
C PRO A 185 -26.64 -5.14 17.55
N ARG A 186 -26.47 -6.10 16.64
CA ARG A 186 -26.41 -7.53 16.99
C ARG A 186 -25.24 -7.83 17.93
N TYR A 187 -24.12 -7.13 17.78
CA TYR A 187 -22.88 -7.35 18.54
C TYR A 187 -22.62 -6.29 19.60
N ALA A 188 -23.08 -5.05 19.40
CA ALA A 188 -22.94 -3.96 20.37
C ALA A 188 -24.16 -3.79 21.29
N GLY A 189 -25.26 -4.53 21.04
CA GLY A 189 -26.48 -4.46 21.83
C GLY A 189 -27.14 -3.09 21.78
N ALA A 190 -28.00 -2.79 22.77
CA ALA A 190 -28.77 -1.55 22.82
C ALA A 190 -27.90 -0.27 22.86
N SER A 191 -26.64 -0.37 23.26
CA SER A 191 -25.71 0.77 23.34
C SER A 191 -25.08 1.18 22.00
N TRP A 192 -25.38 0.47 20.91
CA TRP A 192 -24.75 0.70 19.60
C TRP A 192 -24.83 2.16 19.13
N ARG A 193 -25.97 2.83 19.35
CA ARG A 193 -26.20 4.20 18.90
C ARG A 193 -25.41 5.22 19.73
N GLU A 194 -25.33 5.02 21.04
CA GLU A 194 -24.49 5.85 21.92
C GLU A 194 -23.01 5.72 21.53
N GLN A 195 -22.54 4.48 21.33
CA GLN A 195 -21.17 4.22 20.86
C GLN A 195 -20.91 4.88 19.50
N TRP A 196 -21.87 4.81 18.58
CA TRP A 196 -21.74 5.44 17.26
C TRP A 196 -21.58 6.96 17.35
N LEU A 197 -22.46 7.63 18.10
CA LEU A 197 -22.40 9.08 18.27
C LEU A 197 -21.11 9.52 18.98
N ALA A 198 -20.64 8.73 19.96
CA ALA A 198 -19.36 8.99 20.62
C ALA A 198 -18.17 8.88 19.63
N ARG A 199 -18.14 7.86 18.77
CA ARG A 199 -17.12 7.72 17.71
C ARG A 199 -17.14 8.90 16.74
N LEU A 200 -18.32 9.28 16.27
CA LEU A 200 -18.51 10.39 15.33
C LEU A 200 -18.04 11.72 15.93
N ALA A 201 -18.31 11.96 17.21
CA ALA A 201 -17.85 13.15 17.91
C ALA A 201 -16.32 13.23 18.01
N GLY A 202 -15.62 12.08 18.06
CA GLY A 202 -14.16 12.00 18.11
C GLY A 202 -13.46 11.77 16.76
N THR A 203 -14.20 11.64 15.66
CA THR A 203 -13.62 11.45 14.32
C THR A 203 -12.99 12.76 13.83
N GLU A 204 -11.79 12.67 13.25
CA GLU A 204 -11.11 13.77 12.57
C GLU A 204 -10.60 13.28 11.19
N PRO A 205 -10.62 14.12 10.12
CA PRO A 205 -10.06 13.74 8.82
C PRO A 205 -8.53 13.64 8.87
N PHE A 206 -7.98 12.46 8.57
CA PHE A 206 -6.54 12.20 8.68
C PHE A 206 -5.68 13.05 7.74
N ILE A 207 -6.22 13.43 6.57
CA ILE A 207 -5.54 14.28 5.60
C ILE A 207 -5.06 15.62 6.18
N HIS A 208 -5.74 16.15 7.21
CA HIS A 208 -5.31 17.39 7.83
C HIS A 208 -3.97 17.21 8.55
N THR A 209 -3.82 16.11 9.29
CA THR A 209 -2.57 15.74 9.94
C THR A 209 -1.49 15.47 8.91
N TRP A 210 -1.77 14.62 7.91
CA TRP A 210 -0.77 14.19 6.92
C TRP A 210 -0.20 15.36 6.10
N LEU A 211 -1.04 16.30 5.66
CA LEU A 211 -0.58 17.50 4.95
C LEU A 211 0.14 18.50 5.86
N SER A 212 -0.13 18.48 7.17
CA SER A 212 0.56 19.34 8.14
C SER A 212 1.99 18.86 8.46
N HIS A 213 2.36 17.66 8.02
CA HIS A 213 3.70 17.08 8.15
C HIS A 213 4.38 16.89 6.78
N PRO A 214 4.77 17.97 6.06
CA PRO A 214 5.35 17.89 4.71
C PRO A 214 6.81 17.44 4.67
N LEU A 215 7.41 17.12 5.83
CA LEU A 215 8.77 16.61 5.97
C LEU A 215 8.73 15.34 6.80
N ARG A 216 9.74 14.47 6.66
CA ARG A 216 9.95 13.25 7.46
C ARG A 216 10.41 13.57 8.90
N ASP A 217 9.53 14.22 9.64
CA ASP A 217 9.72 14.61 11.03
C ASP A 217 9.36 13.48 12.02
N ALA A 218 9.18 13.81 13.30
CA ALA A 218 8.88 12.83 14.34
C ALA A 218 7.56 12.08 14.12
N TYR A 219 6.58 12.70 13.44
CA TYR A 219 5.30 12.08 13.16
C TYR A 219 5.45 10.85 12.25
N TRP A 220 6.21 10.98 11.16
CA TRP A 220 6.43 9.89 10.21
C TRP A 220 7.44 8.85 10.70
N ARG A 221 8.44 9.26 11.50
CA ARG A 221 9.38 8.31 12.12
C ARG A 221 8.66 7.38 13.09
N HIS A 222 7.66 7.88 13.81
CA HIS A 222 6.80 7.03 14.63
C HIS A 222 6.10 5.97 13.77
N GLY A 223 6.22 4.70 14.17
CA GLY A 223 5.64 3.56 13.45
C GLY A 223 6.42 3.13 12.19
N SER A 224 7.48 3.84 11.80
CA SER A 224 8.40 3.40 10.74
C SER A 224 9.44 2.43 11.32
N VAL A 225 9.36 1.16 10.93
CA VAL A 225 10.28 0.11 11.41
C VAL A 225 11.70 0.29 10.89
N ALA A 226 11.87 1.01 9.77
CA ALA A 226 13.18 1.36 9.23
C ALA A 226 14.06 2.19 10.18
N GLU A 227 13.50 2.76 11.25
CA GLU A 227 14.28 3.45 12.30
C GLU A 227 15.16 2.48 13.12
N ASP A 228 14.69 1.26 13.37
CA ASP A 228 15.44 0.24 14.11
C ASP A 228 14.91 -1.19 13.85
N TYR A 229 15.44 -1.84 12.82
CA TYR A 229 15.14 -3.26 12.53
C TYR A 229 15.60 -4.21 13.66
N GLY A 230 16.61 -3.82 14.45
CA GLY A 230 17.17 -4.63 15.54
C GLY A 230 16.21 -4.85 16.71
N SER A 231 15.16 -4.03 16.79
CA SER A 231 14.05 -4.20 17.74
C SER A 231 13.25 -5.48 17.50
N ILE A 232 13.17 -5.98 16.26
CA ILE A 232 12.40 -7.17 15.92
C ILE A 232 13.09 -8.43 16.42
N LYS A 233 12.36 -9.23 17.21
CA LYS A 233 12.81 -10.55 17.72
C LYS A 233 12.05 -11.73 17.12
N ALA A 234 10.86 -11.49 16.59
CA ALA A 234 10.07 -12.51 15.89
C ALA A 234 10.71 -12.85 14.53
N ALA A 235 10.58 -14.10 14.10
CA ALA A 235 10.95 -14.48 12.74
C ALA A 235 10.02 -13.79 11.71
N VAL A 236 10.56 -13.30 10.59
CA VAL A 236 9.79 -12.54 9.59
C VAL A 236 9.69 -13.27 8.25
N LEU A 237 8.46 -13.54 7.78
CA LEU A 237 8.21 -13.82 6.37
C LEU A 237 7.66 -12.54 5.71
N ALA A 238 8.48 -11.88 4.88
CA ALA A 238 8.10 -10.67 4.16
C ALA A 238 7.59 -11.02 2.76
N VAL A 239 6.39 -10.55 2.43
CA VAL A 239 5.67 -10.94 1.21
C VAL A 239 5.18 -9.69 0.48
N GLY A 240 5.35 -9.65 -0.84
CA GLY A 240 4.89 -8.55 -1.68
C GLY A 240 4.61 -8.98 -3.11
N GLY A 241 4.28 -8.01 -3.96
CA GLY A 241 4.04 -8.24 -5.38
C GLY A 241 4.66 -7.15 -6.26
N TRP A 242 5.06 -7.49 -7.48
CA TRP A 242 5.66 -6.52 -8.41
C TRP A 242 4.69 -5.45 -8.92
N HIS A 243 3.38 -5.65 -8.78
CA HIS A 243 2.40 -4.62 -9.09
C HIS A 243 1.95 -3.86 -7.85
N ASP A 244 2.40 -4.25 -6.66
CA ASP A 244 2.14 -3.58 -5.39
C ASP A 244 3.13 -2.41 -5.15
N PRO A 245 2.72 -1.28 -4.53
CA PRO A 245 3.65 -0.19 -4.24
C PRO A 245 4.68 -0.55 -3.16
N TYR A 246 4.38 -1.44 -2.21
CA TYR A 246 5.24 -1.74 -1.05
C TYR A 246 6.32 -2.80 -1.29
N ARG A 247 6.53 -3.20 -2.55
CA ARG A 247 7.48 -4.24 -2.97
C ARG A 247 8.90 -4.07 -2.42
N ASP A 248 9.36 -2.82 -2.23
CA ASP A 248 10.72 -2.52 -1.81
C ASP A 248 10.98 -2.89 -0.34
N THR A 249 9.93 -2.87 0.48
CA THR A 249 9.99 -3.24 1.88
C THR A 249 10.44 -4.68 2.06
N VAL A 250 10.02 -5.59 1.18
CA VAL A 250 10.46 -6.99 1.22
C VAL A 250 11.97 -7.07 1.05
N LEU A 251 12.52 -6.34 0.08
CA LEU A 251 13.96 -6.33 -0.19
C LEU A 251 14.75 -5.72 0.98
N ARG A 252 14.25 -4.62 1.57
CA ARG A 252 14.89 -3.99 2.74
C ARG A 252 14.84 -4.88 3.98
N LEU A 253 13.70 -5.49 4.27
CA LEU A 253 13.56 -6.38 5.44
C LEU A 253 14.45 -7.61 5.32
N VAL A 254 14.52 -8.23 4.14
CA VAL A 254 15.39 -9.40 3.92
C VAL A 254 16.86 -9.02 4.10
N GLU A 255 17.31 -7.92 3.49
CA GLU A 255 18.69 -7.41 3.66
C GLU A 255 19.01 -7.16 5.14
N ARG A 256 18.21 -6.31 5.79
CA ARG A 256 18.54 -5.79 7.12
C ARG A 256 18.38 -6.83 8.23
N LEU A 257 17.39 -7.70 8.16
CA LEU A 257 17.17 -8.72 9.18
C LEU A 257 18.17 -9.88 9.05
N ASP A 258 18.56 -10.26 7.83
CA ASP A 258 19.60 -11.27 7.60
C ASP A 258 20.97 -10.77 8.11
N GLU A 259 21.33 -9.51 7.83
CA GLU A 259 22.53 -8.85 8.38
C GLU A 259 22.58 -8.89 9.92
N LEU A 260 21.42 -8.77 10.57
CA LEU A 260 21.28 -8.82 12.03
C LEU A 260 21.18 -10.26 12.59
N GLY A 261 21.12 -11.27 11.73
CA GLY A 261 20.89 -12.67 12.11
C GLY A 261 19.48 -12.96 12.63
N THR A 262 18.52 -12.05 12.41
CA THR A 262 17.10 -12.29 12.70
C THR A 262 16.51 -13.17 11.60
N PRO A 263 15.85 -14.30 11.93
CA PRO A 263 15.36 -15.22 10.91
C PRO A 263 14.35 -14.54 9.96
N VAL A 264 14.69 -14.52 8.66
CA VAL A 264 13.87 -13.85 7.64
C VAL A 264 13.78 -14.68 6.35
N ARG A 265 12.64 -14.58 5.65
CA ARG A 265 12.50 -15.02 4.25
C ARG A 265 11.68 -14.00 3.46
N GLY A 266 12.02 -13.82 2.19
CA GLY A 266 11.33 -12.93 1.26
C GLY A 266 10.57 -13.69 0.18
N LEU A 267 9.40 -13.18 -0.19
CA LEU A 267 8.59 -13.69 -1.30
C LEU A 267 7.99 -12.53 -2.11
N ILE A 268 8.34 -12.40 -3.38
CA ILE A 268 7.75 -11.38 -4.27
C ILE A 268 7.20 -12.04 -5.53
N GLY A 269 5.88 -12.06 -5.67
CA GLY A 269 5.21 -12.60 -6.85
C GLY A 269 4.83 -11.52 -7.86
N PRO A 270 4.12 -11.89 -8.94
CA PRO A 270 3.60 -10.91 -9.89
C PRO A 270 2.44 -10.09 -9.33
N TRP A 271 1.99 -10.33 -8.11
CA TRP A 271 0.69 -9.89 -7.64
C TRP A 271 0.55 -8.35 -7.51
N SER A 272 -0.71 -7.92 -7.55
CA SER A 272 -1.20 -6.62 -7.11
C SER A 272 -1.31 -6.58 -5.56
N HIS A 273 -1.94 -5.55 -4.98
CA HIS A 273 -2.11 -5.38 -3.54
C HIS A 273 -3.10 -6.40 -2.94
N GLN A 274 -2.68 -7.66 -2.87
CA GLN A 274 -3.52 -8.79 -2.44
C GLN A 274 -2.70 -9.93 -1.83
N TYR A 275 -3.38 -10.88 -1.20
CA TYR A 275 -2.73 -12.11 -0.73
C TYR A 275 -2.38 -13.03 -1.91
N PRO A 276 -1.24 -13.75 -1.85
CA PRO A 276 -0.79 -14.60 -2.96
C PRO A 276 -1.68 -15.79 -3.31
N ASP A 277 -2.61 -16.20 -2.43
CA ASP A 277 -3.59 -17.26 -2.68
C ASP A 277 -4.88 -16.76 -3.35
N ARG A 278 -5.02 -15.45 -3.57
CA ARG A 278 -6.17 -14.88 -4.29
C ARG A 278 -5.97 -15.02 -5.79
N GLU A 279 -7.03 -15.41 -6.48
CA GLU A 279 -7.04 -15.56 -7.94
C GLU A 279 -7.38 -14.26 -8.67
N TYR A 280 -7.20 -13.09 -8.04
CA TYR A 280 -7.38 -11.83 -8.76
C TYR A 280 -6.14 -11.53 -9.63
N PRO A 281 -6.35 -10.85 -10.76
CA PRO A 281 -5.28 -10.34 -11.60
C PRO A 281 -4.22 -9.49 -10.87
N PRO A 282 -2.93 -9.59 -11.22
CA PRO A 282 -2.31 -10.65 -12.03
C PRO A 282 -1.92 -11.89 -11.21
N GLY A 283 -2.17 -13.07 -11.78
CA GLY A 283 -1.63 -14.35 -11.30
C GLY A 283 -0.22 -14.66 -11.86
N PRO A 284 0.29 -15.89 -11.63
CA PRO A 284 -0.41 -17.01 -10.98
C PRO A 284 -0.52 -16.86 -9.47
N ALA A 285 -1.63 -17.34 -8.90
CA ALA A 285 -1.78 -17.54 -7.46
C ALA A 285 -0.98 -18.78 -7.01
N ILE A 286 -0.62 -18.82 -5.73
CA ILE A 286 0.16 -19.92 -5.12
C ILE A 286 -0.55 -20.48 -3.89
N GLY A 287 -0.13 -21.66 -3.44
CA GLY A 287 -0.47 -22.29 -2.16
C GLY A 287 0.01 -21.51 -0.93
N PHE A 288 -0.41 -20.26 -0.77
CA PHE A 288 0.11 -19.36 0.25
C PHE A 288 -0.23 -19.81 1.68
N LEU A 289 -1.43 -20.33 1.91
CA LEU A 289 -1.79 -20.87 3.22
C LEU A 289 -0.91 -22.07 3.58
N GLN A 290 -0.54 -22.90 2.61
CA GLN A 290 0.39 -24.00 2.81
C GLN A 290 1.82 -23.51 3.08
N GLU A 291 2.28 -22.47 2.38
CA GLU A 291 3.60 -21.88 2.61
C GLU A 291 3.72 -21.27 4.02
N THR A 292 2.71 -20.51 4.43
CA THR A 292 2.67 -19.90 5.76
C THR A 292 2.47 -20.94 6.85
N LEU A 293 1.72 -22.03 6.62
CA LEU A 293 1.61 -23.14 7.58
C LEU A 293 2.99 -23.72 7.93
N ARG A 294 3.85 -23.96 6.94
CA ARG A 294 5.23 -24.44 7.16
C ARG A 294 6.07 -23.46 7.96
N TRP A 295 5.82 -22.16 7.80
CA TRP A 295 6.46 -21.10 8.58
C TRP A 295 5.96 -21.11 10.03
N TRP A 296 4.65 -21.25 10.23
CA TRP A 296 4.03 -21.37 11.55
C TRP A 296 4.51 -22.60 12.30
N ASP A 297 4.50 -23.77 11.66
CA ASP A 297 4.94 -25.02 12.28
C ASP A 297 6.41 -24.92 12.73
N ARG A 298 7.26 -24.24 11.95
CA ARG A 298 8.65 -23.99 12.34
C ARG A 298 8.79 -23.19 13.63
N TRP A 299 8.09 -22.06 13.75
CA TRP A 299 8.34 -21.09 14.84
C TRP A 299 7.40 -21.22 16.04
N LEU A 300 6.21 -21.77 15.81
CA LEU A 300 5.17 -21.92 16.83
C LEU A 300 5.06 -23.36 17.36
N ARG A 301 5.62 -24.34 16.65
CA ARG A 301 5.64 -25.76 17.07
C ARG A 301 7.04 -26.40 17.09
N ASP A 302 8.08 -25.65 16.71
CA ASP A 302 9.46 -26.14 16.59
C ASP A 302 9.63 -27.32 15.61
N GLU A 303 8.76 -27.43 14.61
CA GLU A 303 8.83 -28.50 13.61
C GLU A 303 9.90 -28.20 12.54
N GLU A 304 10.52 -29.26 12.00
CA GLU A 304 11.47 -29.15 10.91
C GLU A 304 10.74 -29.20 9.56
N THR A 305 10.45 -28.02 9.00
CA THR A 305 9.64 -27.86 7.78
C THR A 305 10.46 -27.56 6.52
N GLY A 306 11.78 -27.42 6.66
CA GLY A 306 12.71 -27.08 5.58
C GLY A 306 12.61 -25.64 5.08
N VAL A 307 11.80 -24.76 5.69
CA VAL A 307 11.65 -23.36 5.25
C VAL A 307 12.96 -22.56 5.29
N LEU A 308 13.90 -22.93 6.16
CA LEU A 308 15.23 -22.32 6.24
C LEU A 308 16.23 -22.91 5.23
N GLU A 309 15.91 -24.03 4.58
CA GLU A 309 16.73 -24.60 3.49
C GLU A 309 16.38 -23.99 2.13
N GLU A 310 15.29 -23.23 2.07
CA GLU A 310 14.87 -22.53 0.86
C GLU A 310 15.62 -21.20 0.68
N PRO A 311 15.70 -20.70 -0.57
CA PRO A 311 16.36 -19.42 -0.86
C PRO A 311 15.86 -18.30 0.06
N LEU A 312 16.79 -17.43 0.46
CA LEU A 312 16.53 -16.29 1.33
C LEU A 312 15.46 -15.37 0.72
N LEU A 313 15.54 -15.12 -0.59
CA LEU A 313 14.55 -14.40 -1.37
C LEU A 313 14.05 -15.28 -2.54
N ARG A 314 12.73 -15.44 -2.65
CA ARG A 314 12.06 -16.06 -3.79
C ARG A 314 11.30 -14.99 -4.57
N SER A 315 11.63 -14.80 -5.84
CA SER A 315 11.12 -13.69 -6.66
C SER A 315 10.59 -14.18 -8.00
N TRP A 316 9.48 -13.61 -8.46
CA TRP A 316 9.02 -13.79 -9.83
C TRP A 316 9.81 -12.87 -10.78
N ILE A 317 10.24 -13.34 -11.94
CA ILE A 317 10.75 -12.46 -13.00
C ILE A 317 9.66 -12.37 -14.07
N CYS A 318 9.04 -11.20 -14.19
CA CYS A 318 8.01 -10.94 -15.19
C CYS A 318 8.61 -10.96 -16.61
N GLU A 319 7.99 -11.71 -17.51
CA GLU A 319 8.24 -11.58 -18.94
C GLU A 319 7.55 -10.34 -19.50
N SER A 320 8.14 -9.79 -20.56
CA SER A 320 7.49 -8.76 -21.36
C SER A 320 6.20 -9.25 -22.00
N VAL A 321 5.14 -8.44 -21.85
CA VAL A 321 3.84 -8.62 -22.47
C VAL A 321 3.36 -7.28 -23.06
N PRO A 322 2.49 -7.31 -24.07
CA PRO A 322 1.87 -6.09 -24.59
C PRO A 322 1.17 -5.31 -23.46
N PRO A 323 1.27 -3.98 -23.44
CA PRO A 323 0.70 -3.18 -22.36
C PRO A 323 -0.83 -3.34 -22.31
N ALA A 324 -1.34 -3.65 -21.13
CA ALA A 324 -2.76 -3.74 -20.82
C ALA A 324 -3.03 -3.28 -19.38
N THR A 325 -4.26 -2.85 -19.12
CA THR A 325 -4.69 -2.37 -17.81
C THR A 325 -5.03 -3.48 -16.81
N THR A 326 -4.97 -4.74 -17.25
CA THR A 326 -5.13 -5.93 -16.42
C THR A 326 -4.54 -7.15 -17.14
N TYR A 327 -3.94 -8.08 -16.39
CA TYR A 327 -3.47 -9.37 -16.90
C TYR A 327 -4.05 -10.48 -16.04
N THR A 328 -4.77 -11.44 -16.60
CA THR A 328 -5.24 -12.59 -15.80
C THR A 328 -4.06 -13.34 -15.19
N GLU A 329 -3.02 -13.55 -15.99
CA GLU A 329 -1.75 -14.14 -15.57
C GLU A 329 -0.63 -13.27 -16.13
N GLN A 330 0.39 -13.00 -15.31
CA GLN A 330 1.62 -12.34 -15.72
C GLN A 330 2.66 -13.42 -16.01
N PRO A 331 3.00 -13.69 -17.30
CA PRO A 331 4.01 -14.68 -17.64
C PRO A 331 5.35 -14.34 -16.98
N GLY A 332 6.11 -15.37 -16.65
CA GLY A 332 7.33 -15.24 -15.86
C GLY A 332 7.80 -16.56 -15.30
N ARG A 333 8.76 -16.47 -14.37
CA ARG A 333 9.26 -17.63 -13.63
C ARG A 333 9.72 -17.24 -12.23
N TRP A 334 9.66 -18.20 -11.31
CA TRP A 334 10.29 -18.06 -10.00
C TRP A 334 11.81 -18.25 -10.10
N VAL A 335 12.53 -17.34 -9.46
CA VAL A 335 13.97 -17.42 -9.17
C VAL A 335 14.16 -17.42 -7.65
N GLY A 336 15.31 -17.91 -7.20
CA GLY A 336 15.66 -17.95 -5.78
C GLY A 336 17.07 -17.48 -5.56
N ASP A 337 17.25 -16.58 -4.61
CA ASP A 337 18.54 -16.03 -4.19
C ASP A 337 18.87 -16.46 -2.77
N GLU A 338 20.06 -17.01 -2.56
CA GLU A 338 20.51 -17.52 -1.25
C GLU A 338 21.06 -16.42 -0.34
N SER A 339 21.40 -15.27 -0.91
CA SER A 339 21.80 -14.05 -0.19
C SER A 339 21.09 -12.85 -0.80
N TRP A 340 20.93 -11.80 0.00
CA TRP A 340 20.37 -10.54 -0.45
C TRP A 340 21.11 -9.36 0.22
N PRO A 341 21.70 -8.42 -0.55
CA PRO A 341 21.72 -8.33 -2.01
C PRO A 341 22.41 -9.53 -2.68
N SER A 342 21.87 -9.98 -3.82
CA SER A 342 22.36 -11.18 -4.50
C SER A 342 23.65 -10.89 -5.27
N GLU A 343 24.63 -11.80 -5.19
CA GLU A 343 25.87 -11.76 -5.97
C GLU A 343 25.64 -11.85 -7.50
N GLN A 344 24.43 -12.25 -7.91
CA GLN A 344 24.04 -12.35 -9.32
C GLN A 344 23.60 -11.03 -9.91
N ILE A 345 23.44 -10.00 -9.08
CA ILE A 345 23.01 -8.67 -9.50
C ILE A 345 24.26 -7.81 -9.69
N VAL A 346 24.54 -7.46 -10.94
CA VAL A 346 25.65 -6.60 -11.32
C VAL A 346 25.08 -5.26 -11.83
N PRO A 347 25.40 -4.13 -11.18
CA PRO A 347 25.01 -2.82 -11.67
C PRO A 347 25.56 -2.56 -13.07
N ALA A 348 24.69 -2.19 -14.00
CA ALA A 348 25.06 -1.80 -15.36
C ALA A 348 24.65 -0.35 -15.62
N GLU A 349 25.61 0.49 -16.02
CA GLU A 349 25.37 1.89 -16.32
C GLU A 349 24.96 2.08 -17.79
N ILE A 350 23.87 2.81 -18.01
CA ILE A 350 23.34 3.20 -19.31
C ILE A 350 23.34 4.73 -19.36
N ALA A 351 24.31 5.30 -20.06
CA ALA A 351 24.40 6.74 -20.28
C ALA A 351 23.25 7.23 -21.18
N PHE A 352 22.75 8.43 -20.91
CA PHE A 352 21.65 9.03 -21.67
C PHE A 352 22.11 9.60 -23.02
N ALA A 353 23.38 10.00 -23.13
CA ALA A 353 24.02 10.31 -24.39
C ALA A 353 24.77 9.09 -24.95
N GLN A 354 24.53 8.75 -26.22
CA GLN A 354 25.46 7.90 -26.97
C GLN A 354 26.66 8.75 -27.40
N ALA A 355 27.88 8.18 -27.38
CA ALA A 355 29.18 8.86 -27.48
C ALA A 355 29.48 9.68 -28.77
N GLN A 356 28.48 10.16 -29.49
CA GLN A 356 28.61 11.11 -30.59
C GLN A 356 27.47 12.14 -30.55
N GLN A 357 27.67 13.25 -29.84
CA GLN A 357 27.16 14.56 -30.23
C GLN A 357 27.73 15.68 -29.36
N SER A 358 28.44 16.61 -30.02
CA SER A 358 28.84 17.94 -29.54
C SER A 358 29.89 18.01 -28.40
N ALA A 359 30.82 18.96 -28.51
CA ALA A 359 31.76 19.32 -27.44
C ALA A 359 31.16 20.31 -26.42
N GLU A 360 29.94 20.82 -26.68
CA GLU A 360 29.20 21.67 -25.76
C GLU A 360 28.10 20.89 -25.02
N PRO A 361 27.89 21.17 -23.71
CA PRO A 361 26.76 20.66 -22.92
C PRO A 361 25.44 20.80 -23.66
N TRP A 362 24.80 19.67 -23.99
CA TRP A 362 23.45 19.70 -24.55
C TRP A 362 22.43 19.59 -23.41
N LEU A 363 21.92 20.74 -22.99
CA LEU A 363 20.82 20.84 -22.03
C LEU A 363 19.48 20.58 -22.74
N LEU A 364 18.79 19.52 -22.31
CA LEU A 364 17.49 19.12 -22.83
C LEU A 364 16.38 19.61 -21.90
N PRO A 365 15.45 20.46 -22.36
CA PRO A 365 14.35 20.92 -21.53
C PRO A 365 13.32 19.80 -21.28
N VAL A 366 13.03 19.55 -20.02
CA VAL A 366 11.95 18.69 -19.53
C VAL A 366 10.85 19.60 -18.98
N SER A 367 9.80 19.79 -19.77
CA SER A 367 8.63 20.58 -19.40
C SER A 367 7.38 19.85 -19.88
N SER A 368 6.77 19.11 -18.96
CA SER A 368 5.59 18.30 -19.22
C SER A 368 4.32 19.10 -18.92
N PRO A 369 3.25 18.96 -19.74
CA PRO A 369 1.96 19.56 -19.42
C PRO A 369 1.38 18.94 -18.15
N GLN A 370 0.56 19.68 -17.41
CA GLN A 370 0.10 19.29 -16.06
C GLN A 370 -0.78 18.04 -16.01
N HIS A 371 -1.29 17.57 -17.15
CA HIS A 371 -2.08 16.32 -17.26
C HIS A 371 -1.22 15.08 -17.60
N THR A 372 0.10 15.21 -17.72
CA THR A 372 1.03 14.06 -17.76
C THR A 372 0.87 13.25 -16.49
N GLY A 373 0.83 11.92 -16.60
CA GLY A 373 0.58 11.00 -15.49
C GLY A 373 -0.86 10.49 -15.39
N LEU A 374 -1.76 10.90 -16.30
CA LEU A 374 -3.11 10.34 -16.35
C LEU A 374 -3.05 8.82 -16.49
N ASP A 375 -2.13 8.28 -17.30
CA ASP A 375 -1.95 6.85 -17.54
C ASP A 375 -0.90 6.18 -16.63
N ALA A 376 -0.71 6.73 -15.44
CA ALA A 376 0.16 6.19 -14.40
C ALA A 376 -0.39 4.90 -13.75
N GLY A 377 -1.64 4.51 -14.02
CA GLY A 377 -2.35 3.43 -13.31
C GLY A 377 -2.75 3.83 -11.88
N ARG A 378 -3.38 2.92 -11.13
CA ARG A 378 -3.62 3.11 -9.69
C ARG A 378 -2.34 2.97 -8.89
N PHE A 379 -2.31 3.58 -7.71
CA PHE A 379 -1.25 3.31 -6.73
C PHE A 379 -1.45 1.95 -6.06
N PHE A 380 -2.67 1.63 -5.58
CA PHE A 380 -3.07 0.25 -5.24
C PHE A 380 -3.90 -0.42 -6.34
N PRO A 381 -3.27 -1.19 -7.24
CA PRO A 381 -4.03 -2.16 -8.00
C PRO A 381 -4.53 -3.27 -7.07
N ILE A 382 -5.78 -3.69 -7.23
CA ILE A 382 -6.39 -4.81 -6.48
C ILE A 382 -6.94 -5.90 -7.42
N GLY A 383 -6.62 -5.80 -8.71
CA GLY A 383 -7.00 -6.74 -9.75
C GLY A 383 -8.26 -6.35 -10.52
N ASN A 384 -8.66 -5.07 -10.47
CA ASN A 384 -9.71 -4.54 -11.32
C ASN A 384 -9.24 -4.36 -12.77
N ARG A 385 -10.19 -4.18 -13.69
CA ARG A 385 -9.95 -4.18 -15.14
C ARG A 385 -9.15 -2.97 -15.62
N ALA A 386 -9.15 -1.87 -14.87
CA ALA A 386 -8.52 -0.60 -15.22
C ALA A 386 -7.39 -0.16 -14.26
N ASP A 387 -6.83 -1.10 -13.47
CA ASP A 387 -5.88 -0.80 -12.41
C ASP A 387 -4.45 -0.52 -12.91
N LEU A 388 -3.96 -1.35 -13.84
CA LEU A 388 -2.59 -1.25 -14.31
C LEU A 388 -2.42 -0.14 -15.36
N PRO A 389 -1.20 0.42 -15.51
CA PRO A 389 -0.90 1.41 -16.54
C PRO A 389 -1.19 0.86 -17.94
N PRO A 390 -1.91 1.60 -18.81
CA PRO A 390 -2.03 1.25 -20.22
C PRO A 390 -0.72 1.53 -20.98
N ASP A 391 -0.76 1.43 -22.30
CA ASP A 391 0.37 1.77 -23.17
C ASP A 391 0.86 3.20 -22.91
N GLN A 392 2.16 3.33 -22.68
CA GLN A 392 2.79 4.56 -22.24
C GLN A 392 3.14 5.52 -23.38
N ARG A 393 2.85 5.20 -24.65
CA ARG A 393 3.18 6.08 -25.79
C ARG A 393 2.65 7.51 -25.66
N GLU A 394 1.46 7.70 -25.10
CA GLU A 394 0.91 9.05 -24.89
C GLU A 394 1.64 9.82 -23.80
N GLU A 395 2.08 9.13 -22.74
CA GLU A 395 2.93 9.72 -21.70
C GLU A 395 4.33 10.01 -22.23
N ASP A 396 4.90 9.10 -23.05
CA ASP A 396 6.21 9.27 -23.68
C ASP A 396 6.23 10.50 -24.61
N GLY A 397 5.14 10.76 -25.34
CA GLY A 397 4.99 11.97 -26.16
C GLY A 397 4.97 13.29 -25.37
N ARG A 398 4.84 13.22 -24.03
CA ARG A 398 4.83 14.36 -23.10
C ARG A 398 6.08 14.37 -22.18
N SER A 399 7.04 13.52 -22.47
CA SER A 399 8.28 13.32 -21.72
C SER A 399 9.51 13.50 -22.61
N VAL A 400 10.68 13.65 -21.99
CA VAL A 400 11.97 13.48 -22.69
C VAL A 400 12.42 12.04 -22.52
N CYS A 401 12.59 11.31 -23.63
CA CYS A 401 12.91 9.89 -23.64
C CYS A 401 14.36 9.61 -24.04
N PHE A 402 15.02 8.75 -23.28
CA PHE A 402 16.36 8.21 -23.56
C PHE A 402 16.24 6.71 -23.81
N ASP A 403 16.60 6.28 -25.01
CA ASP A 403 16.46 4.89 -25.44
C ASP A 403 17.83 4.24 -25.64
N THR A 404 17.95 2.98 -25.21
CA THR A 404 19.04 2.14 -25.69
C THR A 404 18.91 1.87 -27.20
N ALA A 405 20.00 1.42 -27.83
CA ALA A 405 19.87 0.64 -29.06
C ALA A 405 18.98 -0.60 -28.81
N PRO A 406 18.37 -1.19 -29.86
CA PRO A 406 17.68 -2.46 -29.71
C PRO A 406 18.61 -3.48 -29.04
N LEU A 407 18.11 -4.15 -28.00
CA LEU A 407 18.90 -5.08 -27.21
C LEU A 407 19.33 -6.26 -28.09
N LEU A 408 20.63 -6.57 -28.10
CA LEU A 408 21.16 -7.71 -28.85
C LEU A 408 20.79 -9.06 -28.21
N GLY A 409 20.40 -9.05 -26.95
CA GLY A 409 20.05 -10.22 -26.16
C GLY A 409 19.14 -9.83 -25.00
N ARG A 410 18.64 -10.85 -24.31
CA ARG A 410 17.79 -10.69 -23.13
C ARG A 410 18.55 -9.98 -21.99
N VAL A 411 17.89 -9.04 -21.33
CA VAL A 411 18.39 -8.39 -20.11
C VAL A 411 17.38 -8.61 -19.00
N GLU A 412 17.81 -9.21 -17.89
CA GLU A 412 16.96 -9.38 -16.71
C GLU A 412 17.39 -8.40 -15.62
N ILE A 413 16.41 -7.89 -14.88
CA ILE A 413 16.65 -7.01 -13.73
C ILE A 413 15.98 -7.59 -12.50
N LEU A 414 16.62 -7.41 -11.35
CA LEU A 414 16.04 -7.71 -10.05
C LEU A 414 16.58 -6.69 -9.04
N GLY A 415 15.70 -5.85 -8.49
CA GLY A 415 16.05 -4.85 -7.48
C GLY A 415 15.72 -3.42 -7.91
N ARG A 416 16.27 -2.45 -7.20
CA ARG A 416 16.04 -1.00 -7.43
C ARG A 416 17.06 -0.45 -8.43
N GLY A 417 16.57 0.24 -9.45
CA GLY A 417 17.42 1.03 -10.34
C GLY A 417 17.74 2.39 -9.73
N LEU A 418 18.86 2.99 -10.13
CA LEU A 418 19.26 4.33 -9.70
C LEU A 418 19.29 5.26 -10.91
N ILE A 419 18.73 6.45 -10.78
CA ILE A 419 18.83 7.53 -11.76
C ILE A 419 19.86 8.54 -11.26
N ARG A 420 20.85 8.87 -12.10
CA ARG A 420 21.78 9.98 -11.91
C ARG A 420 21.50 11.04 -12.95
N LEU A 421 21.21 12.25 -12.51
CA LEU A 421 20.97 13.39 -13.40
C LEU A 421 21.88 14.54 -13.03
N ARG A 422 22.51 15.12 -14.04
CA ARG A 422 23.03 16.47 -13.98
C ARG A 422 21.97 17.40 -14.56
N LEU A 423 21.39 18.26 -13.73
CA LEU A 423 20.26 19.10 -14.14
C LEU A 423 20.39 20.55 -13.69
N ARG A 424 19.72 21.43 -14.43
CA ARG A 424 19.53 22.86 -14.13
C ARG A 424 18.04 23.14 -13.95
N CYS A 425 17.69 23.94 -12.95
CA CYS A 425 16.32 24.42 -12.74
C CYS A 425 16.33 25.93 -12.51
N GLU A 426 15.40 26.64 -13.16
CA GLU A 426 15.23 28.10 -13.02
C GLU A 426 14.28 28.48 -11.88
N ALA A 427 13.55 27.50 -11.32
CA ALA A 427 12.69 27.68 -10.17
C ALA A 427 13.38 27.27 -8.86
N SER A 428 12.73 27.62 -7.74
CA SER A 428 13.21 27.26 -6.40
C SER A 428 12.89 25.80 -6.03
N ASN A 429 12.04 25.14 -6.81
CA ASN A 429 11.74 23.73 -6.71
C ASN A 429 11.26 23.18 -8.07
N ALA A 430 11.30 21.86 -8.25
CA ALA A 430 10.61 21.14 -9.31
C ALA A 430 10.45 19.67 -8.91
N HIS A 431 9.57 18.95 -9.58
CA HIS A 431 9.49 17.49 -9.48
C HIS A 431 10.19 16.83 -10.68
N VAL A 432 10.96 15.79 -10.40
CA VAL A 432 11.57 14.92 -11.40
C VAL A 432 10.90 13.56 -11.31
N ILE A 433 10.26 13.14 -12.39
CA ILE A 433 9.66 11.81 -12.50
C ILE A 433 10.41 11.04 -13.58
N ALA A 434 10.94 9.87 -13.22
CA ALA A 434 11.59 8.95 -14.15
C ALA A 434 10.76 7.68 -14.28
N ARG A 435 10.34 7.36 -15.52
CA ARG A 435 9.68 6.09 -15.86
C ARG A 435 10.69 5.19 -16.58
N LEU A 436 10.82 3.95 -16.13
CA LEU A 436 11.53 2.89 -16.85
C LEU A 436 10.51 2.11 -17.66
N CYS A 437 10.67 2.12 -18.98
CA CYS A 437 9.75 1.47 -19.91
C CYS A 437 10.46 0.42 -20.77
N ASP A 438 9.74 -0.66 -21.06
CA ASP A 438 10.09 -1.65 -22.07
C ASP A 438 9.40 -1.29 -23.39
N VAL A 439 10.19 -0.92 -24.40
CA VAL A 439 9.68 -0.51 -25.71
C VAL A 439 9.86 -1.66 -26.71
N ALA A 440 8.74 -2.23 -27.15
CA ALA A 440 8.72 -3.31 -28.12
C ALA A 440 9.09 -2.85 -29.54
N GLU A 441 9.39 -3.78 -30.44
CA GLU A 441 9.76 -3.49 -31.83
C GLU A 441 8.65 -2.76 -32.62
N ASN A 442 7.39 -2.94 -32.24
CA ASN A 442 6.25 -2.23 -32.83
C ASN A 442 6.03 -0.82 -32.23
N GLY A 443 6.85 -0.43 -31.25
CA GLY A 443 6.81 0.85 -30.56
C GLY A 443 5.87 0.93 -29.35
N SER A 444 5.15 -0.14 -28.97
CA SER A 444 4.37 -0.14 -27.73
C SER A 444 5.29 0.01 -26.51
N SER A 445 4.88 0.81 -25.53
CA SER A 445 5.69 1.15 -24.36
C SER A 445 5.02 0.63 -23.09
N THR A 446 5.64 -0.33 -22.42
CA THR A 446 5.14 -0.93 -21.18
C THR A 446 5.87 -0.32 -19.99
N LEU A 447 5.15 0.19 -18.99
CA LEU A 447 5.75 0.71 -17.76
C LEU A 447 6.26 -0.45 -16.89
N VAL A 448 7.58 -0.49 -16.65
CA VAL A 448 8.23 -1.50 -15.79
C VAL A 448 8.27 -1.02 -14.35
N THR A 449 8.79 0.19 -14.14
CA THR A 449 8.85 0.83 -12.81
C THR A 449 9.03 2.34 -12.96
N ARG A 450 9.03 3.07 -11.85
CA ARG A 450 9.24 4.52 -11.81
C ARG A 450 9.88 4.97 -10.50
N GLY A 451 10.39 6.19 -10.50
CA GLY A 451 10.87 6.90 -9.32
C GLY A 451 10.51 8.38 -9.40
N VAL A 452 10.44 9.03 -8.24
CA VAL A 452 10.10 10.44 -8.10
C VAL A 452 11.15 11.10 -7.22
N LEU A 453 11.47 12.36 -7.53
CA LEU A 453 12.26 13.22 -6.68
C LEU A 453 11.66 14.62 -6.68
N ASN A 454 11.27 15.10 -5.51
CA ASN A 454 11.11 16.53 -5.24
C ASN A 454 12.50 17.14 -5.06
N LEU A 455 12.89 18.11 -5.89
CA LEU A 455 14.24 18.68 -5.83
C LEU A 455 14.55 19.30 -4.46
N ALA A 456 13.54 19.82 -3.76
CA ALA A 456 13.72 20.34 -2.42
C ALA A 456 14.15 19.28 -1.39
N SER A 457 13.83 18.00 -1.59
CA SER A 457 14.20 16.89 -0.71
C SER A 457 15.42 16.08 -1.18
N ARG A 458 16.19 16.61 -2.15
CA ARG A 458 17.40 15.95 -2.68
C ARG A 458 18.48 15.67 -1.63
N GLU A 459 18.51 16.45 -0.55
CA GLU A 459 19.48 16.32 0.54
C GLU A 459 18.94 15.54 1.75
N GLY A 460 17.81 14.84 1.59
CA GLY A 460 17.10 14.18 2.68
C GLY A 460 15.63 14.58 2.74
N ARG A 461 14.81 13.76 3.40
CA ARG A 461 13.35 13.96 3.51
C ARG A 461 12.96 14.72 4.77
N GLU A 462 13.90 14.87 5.70
CA GLU A 462 13.76 15.57 6.97
C GLU A 462 13.92 17.09 6.86
N LYS A 463 14.36 17.59 5.70
CA LYS A 463 14.54 19.02 5.41
C LYS A 463 14.16 19.32 3.96
N ALA A 464 13.65 20.53 3.73
CA ALA A 464 13.50 21.09 2.40
C ALA A 464 14.59 22.13 2.16
N VAL A 465 15.41 21.92 1.13
CA VAL A 465 16.45 22.86 0.71
C VAL A 465 16.02 23.43 -0.64
N PRO A 466 15.69 24.73 -0.77
CA PRO A 466 15.37 25.30 -2.06
C PRO A 466 16.49 25.07 -3.09
N TRP A 467 16.11 24.89 -4.35
CA TRP A 467 17.02 24.97 -5.48
C TRP A 467 17.44 26.42 -5.70
N ILE A 468 18.66 26.65 -6.15
CA ILE A 468 19.13 27.98 -6.53
C ILE A 468 18.85 28.15 -8.03
N PRO A 469 17.96 29.08 -8.44
CA PRO A 469 17.66 29.33 -9.84
C PRO A 469 18.89 29.46 -10.73
N GLY A 470 18.92 28.71 -11.83
CA GLY A 470 19.99 28.70 -12.83
C GLY A 470 21.21 27.86 -12.46
N GLU A 471 21.25 27.28 -11.24
CA GLU A 471 22.33 26.39 -10.83
C GLU A 471 22.19 25.00 -11.46
N THR A 472 23.31 24.46 -11.94
CA THR A 472 23.42 23.06 -12.39
C THR A 472 24.01 22.21 -11.26
N ARG A 473 23.34 21.12 -10.89
CA ARG A 473 23.86 20.14 -9.92
C ARG A 473 23.55 18.71 -10.33
N ASP A 474 24.32 17.80 -9.75
CA ASP A 474 24.07 16.36 -9.84
C ASP A 474 23.09 15.94 -8.74
N VAL A 475 22.11 15.11 -9.09
CA VAL A 475 21.15 14.50 -8.17
C VAL A 475 21.03 13.00 -8.45
N GLU A 476 20.74 12.24 -7.39
CA GLU A 476 20.50 10.80 -7.49
C GLU A 476 19.21 10.41 -6.77
N PHE A 477 18.45 9.48 -7.34
CA PHE A 477 17.28 8.88 -6.68
C PHE A 477 16.97 7.49 -7.24
N GLU A 478 16.37 6.66 -6.39
CA GLU A 478 16.03 5.27 -6.74
C GLU A 478 14.69 5.20 -7.50
N LEU A 479 14.58 4.21 -8.39
CA LEU A 479 13.32 3.70 -8.92
C LEU A 479 12.81 2.59 -7.98
N ASN A 480 11.49 2.42 -7.90
CA ASN A 480 10.91 1.28 -7.21
C ASN A 480 11.43 -0.04 -7.81
N ALA A 481 11.57 -1.08 -7.01
CA ALA A 481 12.15 -2.33 -7.46
C ALA A 481 11.29 -3.04 -8.53
N ALA A 482 11.97 -3.81 -9.38
CA ALA A 482 11.30 -4.66 -10.35
C ALA A 482 12.05 -5.98 -10.51
N GLY A 483 11.30 -7.07 -10.72
CA GLY A 483 11.76 -8.32 -11.30
C GLY A 483 11.21 -8.44 -12.72
N TYR A 484 12.02 -8.14 -13.73
CA TYR A 484 11.53 -8.01 -15.12
C TYR A 484 12.58 -8.46 -16.13
N ALA A 485 12.13 -8.98 -17.27
CA ALA A 485 12.98 -9.38 -18.38
C ALA A 485 12.66 -8.64 -19.69
N PHE A 486 13.64 -7.88 -20.17
CA PHE A 486 13.60 -7.22 -21.47
C PHE A 486 14.03 -8.21 -22.58
N PRO A 487 13.19 -8.44 -23.60
CA PRO A 487 13.54 -9.30 -24.73
C PRO A 487 14.63 -8.72 -25.64
N ALA A 488 15.27 -9.57 -26.44
CA ALA A 488 16.07 -9.11 -27.57
C ALA A 488 15.18 -8.34 -28.57
N GLY A 489 15.73 -7.32 -29.24
CA GLY A 489 15.00 -6.44 -30.16
C GLY A 489 14.26 -5.28 -29.50
N HIS A 490 13.89 -5.41 -28.22
CA HIS A 490 13.28 -4.33 -27.44
C HIS A 490 14.30 -3.25 -27.07
N ARG A 491 13.83 -2.13 -26.52
CA ARG A 491 14.68 -1.06 -25.97
C ARG A 491 14.32 -0.80 -24.52
N ILE A 492 15.33 -0.47 -23.73
CA ILE A 492 15.15 0.08 -22.39
C ILE A 492 15.02 1.59 -22.55
N ARG A 493 13.91 2.15 -22.09
CA ARG A 493 13.62 3.59 -22.15
C ARG A 493 13.60 4.18 -20.75
N VAL A 494 14.27 5.31 -20.55
CA VAL A 494 13.98 6.23 -19.45
C VAL A 494 13.21 7.42 -19.99
N ALA A 495 12.02 7.68 -19.47
CA ALA A 495 11.23 8.86 -19.79
C ALA A 495 11.19 9.81 -18.59
N LEU A 496 11.71 11.03 -18.77
CA LEU A 496 11.71 12.09 -17.76
C LEU A 496 10.52 13.04 -17.95
N SER A 497 9.85 13.37 -16.86
CA SER A 497 8.72 14.32 -16.82
C SER A 497 8.85 15.29 -15.65
N SER A 498 8.33 16.51 -15.81
CA SER A 498 8.25 17.51 -14.74
C SER A 498 6.88 17.55 -14.02
N ALA A 499 5.88 16.87 -14.58
CA ALA A 499 4.54 16.73 -14.02
C ALA A 499 4.08 15.27 -14.14
N TYR A 500 3.29 14.79 -13.17
CA TYR A 500 2.80 13.40 -13.14
C TYR A 500 1.46 13.27 -12.38
N TRP A 501 0.50 14.14 -12.69
CA TRP A 501 -0.84 14.18 -12.10
C TRP A 501 -1.77 13.10 -12.69
N PRO A 502 -2.64 12.44 -11.90
CA PRO A 502 -2.90 12.70 -10.47
C PRO A 502 -1.95 12.01 -9.50
N TRP A 503 -1.02 11.20 -9.99
CA TRP A 503 -0.09 10.46 -9.12
C TRP A 503 0.66 11.36 -8.15
N ILE A 504 1.29 12.42 -8.67
CA ILE A 504 2.02 13.40 -7.88
C ILE A 504 1.28 14.73 -7.94
N TRP A 505 0.99 15.31 -6.79
CA TRP A 505 0.42 16.67 -6.73
C TRP A 505 1.44 17.65 -7.34
N PRO A 506 1.04 18.57 -8.24
CA PRO A 506 1.97 19.55 -8.81
C PRO A 506 2.70 20.36 -7.73
N ASP A 507 3.80 21.00 -8.06
CA ASP A 507 4.34 22.08 -7.22
C ASP A 507 3.51 23.36 -7.41
N ASP A 508 3.97 24.49 -6.88
CA ASP A 508 3.28 25.78 -6.95
C ASP A 508 3.51 26.52 -8.28
N GLU A 509 4.68 26.34 -8.90
CA GLU A 509 5.07 27.00 -10.15
C GLU A 509 4.83 26.16 -11.42
N GLY A 510 4.75 24.84 -11.31
CA GLY A 510 4.69 23.92 -12.45
C GLY A 510 5.99 23.89 -13.24
N ALA A 511 7.12 24.15 -12.57
CA ALA A 511 8.39 24.41 -13.21
C ALA A 511 8.98 23.14 -13.85
N GLY A 512 9.54 23.31 -15.06
CA GLY A 512 10.37 22.30 -15.70
C GLY A 512 11.81 22.35 -15.19
N PHE A 513 12.64 21.49 -15.76
CA PHE A 513 14.09 21.50 -15.56
C PHE A 513 14.79 21.16 -16.88
N GLU A 514 16.08 21.40 -16.96
CA GLU A 514 16.91 21.00 -18.09
C GLU A 514 17.90 19.93 -17.64
N VAL A 515 18.08 18.88 -18.44
CA VAL A 515 19.00 17.79 -18.15
C VAL A 515 20.21 17.81 -19.09
N GLU A 516 21.40 17.67 -18.53
CA GLU A 516 22.66 17.47 -19.27
C GLU A 516 22.82 15.97 -19.53
N ALA A 517 22.40 15.52 -20.72
CA ALA A 517 22.33 14.10 -21.06
C ALA A 517 23.71 13.40 -21.07
N ALA A 518 24.79 14.16 -21.31
CA ALA A 518 26.16 13.63 -21.34
C ALA A 518 26.65 13.14 -19.96
N ASP A 519 26.16 13.77 -18.89
CA ASP A 519 26.54 13.47 -17.50
C ASP A 519 25.38 12.85 -16.70
N SER A 520 24.41 12.27 -17.41
CA SER A 520 23.24 11.62 -16.82
C SER A 520 23.15 10.16 -17.25
N ALA A 521 22.72 9.29 -16.33
CA ALA A 521 22.69 7.85 -16.56
C ALA A 521 21.63 7.13 -15.72
N LEU A 522 21.24 5.95 -16.20
CA LEU A 522 20.53 4.92 -15.45
C LEU A 522 21.53 3.85 -14.99
N ILE A 523 21.52 3.51 -13.72
CA ILE A 523 22.22 2.32 -13.19
C ILE A 523 21.18 1.24 -12.95
N LEU A 524 21.26 0.17 -13.73
CA LEU A 524 20.30 -0.92 -13.77
C LEU A 524 20.81 -2.13 -12.98
N PRO A 525 20.00 -2.76 -12.10
CA PRO A 525 20.40 -3.93 -11.33
C PRO A 525 20.26 -5.19 -12.18
N VAL A 526 21.20 -5.40 -13.10
CA VAL A 526 21.14 -6.51 -14.06
C VAL A 526 21.42 -7.83 -13.36
N ARG A 527 20.50 -8.78 -13.49
CA ARG A 527 20.63 -10.14 -12.98
C ARG A 527 21.26 -11.05 -14.03
N ASP A 528 22.26 -11.85 -13.65
CA ASP A 528 22.72 -12.98 -14.45
C ASP A 528 21.78 -14.20 -14.27
N PRO A 529 21.07 -14.66 -15.31
CA PRO A 529 20.16 -15.80 -15.21
C PRO A 529 20.88 -17.16 -15.29
N ILE A 530 22.18 -17.22 -15.61
CA ILE A 530 22.91 -18.48 -15.81
C ILE A 530 22.86 -19.39 -14.57
N PRO A 531 23.07 -18.89 -13.34
CA PRO A 531 23.04 -19.73 -12.15
C PRO A 531 21.68 -20.39 -11.89
N ASP A 532 20.57 -19.78 -12.31
CA ASP A 532 19.21 -20.30 -12.09
C ASP A 532 18.98 -21.65 -12.80
N VAL A 533 19.69 -21.91 -13.91
CA VAL A 533 19.55 -23.15 -14.69
C VAL A 533 19.99 -24.38 -13.88
N ALA A 534 20.99 -24.21 -13.01
CA ALA A 534 21.53 -25.29 -12.18
C ALA A 534 20.81 -25.45 -10.83
N ARG A 535 19.99 -24.47 -10.43
CA ARG A 535 19.31 -24.45 -9.13
C ARG A 535 18.03 -25.28 -9.14
N LYS A 536 17.66 -25.76 -7.94
CA LYS A 536 16.35 -26.39 -7.74
C LYS A 536 15.27 -25.36 -8.03
N LYS A 537 14.32 -25.72 -8.89
CA LYS A 537 13.19 -24.84 -9.22
C LYS A 537 12.37 -24.56 -7.97
N VAL A 538 12.06 -23.28 -7.76
CA VAL A 538 11.07 -22.85 -6.78
C VAL A 538 9.70 -23.23 -7.31
N VAL A 539 8.95 -24.00 -6.52
CA VAL A 539 7.63 -24.50 -6.87
C VAL A 539 6.71 -24.34 -5.66
N PHE A 540 5.45 -24.03 -5.94
CA PHE A 540 4.42 -23.87 -4.93
C PHE A 540 3.29 -24.88 -5.18
N ALA A 541 2.59 -25.26 -4.11
CA ALA A 541 1.34 -25.99 -4.24
C ALA A 541 0.27 -25.13 -4.93
N GLU A 542 -0.81 -25.75 -5.39
CA GLU A 542 -2.00 -25.00 -5.82
C GLU A 542 -2.64 -24.27 -4.63
N PRO A 543 -3.22 -23.08 -4.83
CA PRO A 543 -3.94 -22.35 -3.77
C PRO A 543 -5.08 -23.17 -3.20
N GLU A 544 -5.11 -23.31 -1.87
CA GLU A 544 -6.20 -23.92 -1.11
C GLU A 544 -6.81 -22.92 -0.13
N GLN A 545 -8.14 -22.97 0.05
CA GLN A 545 -8.91 -22.17 1.02
C GLN A 545 -10.02 -23.01 1.65
N ALA A 546 -10.55 -22.61 2.81
CA ALA A 546 -11.77 -23.20 3.36
C ALA A 546 -13.02 -22.76 2.56
N GLU A 547 -14.16 -23.35 2.89
CA GLU A 547 -15.44 -23.05 2.28
C GLU A 547 -15.76 -21.53 2.33
N PRO A 548 -16.14 -20.91 1.21
CA PRO A 548 -16.48 -19.49 1.17
C PRO A 548 -17.78 -19.19 1.92
N LEU A 549 -17.89 -17.97 2.42
CA LEU A 549 -19.15 -17.44 2.95
C LEU A 549 -20.14 -17.16 1.81
N GLU A 550 -21.38 -17.64 1.92
CA GLU A 550 -22.43 -17.42 0.92
C GLU A 550 -22.96 -15.97 0.92
N VAL A 551 -22.21 -15.03 0.35
CA VAL A 551 -22.65 -13.63 0.20
C VAL A 551 -23.39 -13.44 -1.12
N GLU A 552 -24.64 -12.98 -1.04
CA GLU A 552 -25.46 -12.67 -2.21
C GLU A 552 -25.14 -11.25 -2.70
N LEU A 553 -24.90 -11.10 -4.01
CA LEU A 553 -24.74 -9.81 -4.67
C LEU A 553 -26.12 -9.29 -5.10
N VAL A 554 -26.56 -8.17 -4.54
CA VAL A 554 -27.94 -7.66 -4.67
C VAL A 554 -28.09 -6.72 -5.89
N ASP A 555 -27.26 -6.85 -6.92
CA ASP A 555 -27.02 -5.74 -7.85
C ASP A 555 -28.21 -5.43 -8.79
N GLY A 556 -28.63 -4.17 -8.81
CA GLY A 556 -29.64 -3.61 -9.72
C GLY A 556 -29.12 -2.47 -10.61
N ARG A 557 -27.81 -2.20 -10.58
CA ARG A 557 -27.19 -1.06 -11.27
C ARG A 557 -26.54 -1.46 -12.60
N ARG A 558 -26.55 -0.54 -13.58
CA ARG A 558 -25.74 -0.68 -14.81
C ARG A 558 -24.26 -0.47 -14.45
N SER A 559 -23.38 -1.35 -14.93
CA SER A 559 -21.93 -1.20 -14.75
C SER A 559 -21.46 0.16 -15.28
N ARG A 560 -20.66 0.86 -14.48
CA ARG A 560 -19.92 2.05 -14.91
C ARG A 560 -18.51 1.62 -15.33
N PRO A 561 -17.83 2.39 -16.19
CA PRO A 561 -16.40 2.21 -16.38
C PRO A 561 -15.66 2.49 -15.06
N GLU A 562 -14.74 1.61 -14.68
CA GLU A 562 -13.90 1.76 -13.47
C GLU A 562 -13.01 2.99 -13.53
N ARG A 563 -12.61 3.42 -14.73
CA ARG A 563 -11.78 4.59 -14.98
C ARG A 563 -12.18 5.25 -16.29
N THR A 564 -12.44 6.55 -16.27
CA THR A 564 -12.80 7.35 -17.44
C THR A 564 -11.97 8.63 -17.46
N VAL A 565 -11.40 8.98 -18.62
CA VAL A 565 -10.71 10.25 -18.83
C VAL A 565 -11.62 11.16 -19.67
N LEU A 566 -11.84 12.38 -19.21
CA LEU A 566 -12.60 13.41 -19.92
C LEU A 566 -11.70 14.62 -20.18
N ARG A 567 -11.76 15.16 -21.40
CA ARG A 567 -11.07 16.38 -21.79
C ARG A 567 -12.07 17.38 -22.34
N ASP A 568 -12.13 18.55 -21.74
CA ASP A 568 -12.71 19.73 -22.38
C ASP A 568 -11.63 20.40 -23.23
N VAL A 569 -11.76 20.29 -24.55
CA VAL A 569 -10.77 20.81 -25.49
C VAL A 569 -10.77 22.34 -25.51
N ALA A 570 -11.93 22.98 -25.31
CA ALA A 570 -12.04 24.43 -25.35
C ALA A 570 -11.51 25.07 -24.06
N ALA A 571 -11.76 24.44 -22.91
CA ALA A 571 -11.28 24.91 -21.62
C ALA A 571 -9.85 24.44 -21.28
N GLY A 572 -9.31 23.45 -21.99
CA GLY A 572 -8.00 22.87 -21.68
C GLY A 572 -7.98 22.05 -20.38
N THR A 573 -9.15 21.65 -19.88
CA THR A 573 -9.28 20.94 -18.60
C THR A 573 -9.42 19.44 -18.81
N TRP A 574 -8.79 18.68 -17.92
CA TRP A 574 -8.82 17.23 -17.88
C TRP A 574 -9.46 16.77 -16.57
N MET A 575 -10.24 15.69 -16.63
CA MET A 575 -10.80 15.03 -15.48
C MET A 575 -10.56 13.52 -15.57
N LEU A 576 -9.97 12.94 -14.52
CA LEU A 576 -9.99 11.51 -14.29
C LEU A 576 -11.16 11.19 -13.36
N ASP A 577 -12.05 10.30 -13.78
CA ASP A 577 -13.19 9.82 -13.01
C ASP A 577 -13.02 8.33 -12.73
N VAL A 578 -12.97 7.97 -11.45
CA VAL A 578 -12.60 6.64 -10.98
C VAL A 578 -13.72 6.09 -10.10
N ASP A 579 -14.20 4.91 -10.45
CA ASP A 579 -14.95 4.06 -9.54
C ASP A 579 -13.93 3.11 -8.90
N PRO A 580 -13.64 3.23 -7.59
CA PRO A 580 -12.64 2.40 -6.96
C PRO A 580 -13.02 0.91 -6.92
N ALA A 581 -14.30 0.60 -7.17
CA ALA A 581 -14.80 -0.76 -7.32
C ALA A 581 -14.31 -1.68 -6.19
N TYR A 582 -14.59 -1.32 -4.93
CA TYR A 582 -14.32 -2.14 -3.73
C TYR A 582 -15.19 -3.42 -3.65
N GLY A 583 -15.49 -4.01 -4.80
CA GLY A 583 -16.40 -5.12 -5.05
C GLY A 583 -17.82 -4.68 -5.42
N ALA A 584 -18.79 -5.56 -5.20
CA ALA A 584 -20.18 -5.28 -5.54
C ALA A 584 -20.75 -4.14 -4.71
N ALA A 585 -21.53 -3.26 -5.34
CA ALA A 585 -22.10 -2.09 -4.67
C ALA A 585 -23.04 -2.46 -3.52
N SER A 586 -23.70 -3.63 -3.58
CA SER A 586 -24.55 -4.13 -2.49
C SER A 586 -24.38 -5.63 -2.29
N ARG A 587 -24.16 -6.03 -1.05
CA ARG A 587 -23.96 -7.40 -0.58
C ARG A 587 -25.00 -7.73 0.48
N ARG A 588 -25.45 -8.98 0.52
CA ARG A 588 -26.29 -9.53 1.59
C ARG A 588 -25.59 -10.75 2.17
N TYR A 589 -25.30 -10.67 3.47
CA TYR A 589 -24.62 -11.72 4.21
C TYR A 589 -25.62 -12.77 4.71
N PRO A 590 -25.18 -14.03 4.92
CA PRO A 590 -26.05 -15.12 5.42
C PRO A 590 -26.77 -14.80 6.73
N ASP A 591 -26.19 -13.90 7.51
CA ASP A 591 -26.69 -13.54 8.83
C ASP A 591 -27.82 -12.48 8.78
N GLY A 592 -28.20 -12.00 7.59
CA GLY A 592 -29.25 -11.00 7.37
C GLY A 592 -28.74 -9.57 7.19
N LEU A 593 -27.43 -9.30 7.33
CA LEU A 593 -26.86 -7.98 7.07
C LEU A 593 -26.91 -7.66 5.58
N GLN A 594 -27.47 -6.51 5.24
CA GLN A 594 -27.30 -5.88 3.94
C GLN A 594 -26.32 -4.73 4.04
N TYR A 595 -25.26 -4.79 3.24
CA TYR A 595 -24.19 -3.79 3.15
C TYR A 595 -24.19 -3.18 1.76
N THR A 596 -24.34 -1.87 1.66
CA THR A 596 -24.21 -1.13 0.39
C THR A 596 -23.08 -0.12 0.51
N GLU A 597 -22.19 -0.09 -0.46
CA GLU A 597 -21.04 0.80 -0.51
C GLU A 597 -20.87 1.35 -1.92
N ILE A 598 -20.79 2.68 -2.01
CA ILE A 598 -20.60 3.41 -3.25
C ILE A 598 -19.55 4.47 -2.99
N ALA A 599 -18.51 4.48 -3.83
CA ALA A 599 -17.45 5.47 -3.79
C ALA A 599 -17.22 6.03 -5.20
N ARG A 600 -16.63 7.23 -5.27
CA ARG A 600 -16.22 7.84 -6.53
C ARG A 600 -15.12 8.85 -6.27
N ASP A 601 -14.00 8.68 -6.96
CA ASP A 601 -12.87 9.60 -6.91
C ASP A 601 -12.75 10.36 -8.22
N ARG A 602 -12.48 11.66 -8.13
CA ARG A 602 -12.34 12.53 -9.29
C ARG A 602 -11.17 13.46 -9.12
N TYR A 603 -10.39 13.61 -10.18
CA TYR A 603 -9.20 14.45 -10.23
C TYR A 603 -9.31 15.40 -11.40
N TRP A 604 -9.08 16.70 -11.18
CA TRP A 604 -9.12 17.73 -12.21
C TRP A 604 -7.79 18.46 -12.30
N ILE A 605 -7.44 18.87 -13.52
CA ILE A 605 -6.31 19.75 -13.79
C ILE A 605 -6.55 20.50 -15.11
N THR A 606 -6.05 21.72 -15.20
CA THR A 606 -5.94 22.50 -16.43
C THR A 606 -4.52 22.38 -16.97
N GLN A 607 -4.38 22.16 -18.27
CA GLN A 607 -3.13 21.73 -18.91
C GLN A 607 -1.88 22.57 -18.52
N ASP A 608 -2.05 23.88 -18.35
CA ASP A 608 -0.96 24.84 -18.15
C ASP A 608 -1.07 25.58 -16.80
N ASP A 609 -1.87 25.06 -15.86
CA ASP A 609 -2.07 25.68 -14.53
C ASP A 609 -1.95 24.63 -13.41
N PRO A 610 -0.79 24.54 -12.71
CA PRO A 610 -0.56 23.59 -11.63
C PRO A 610 -1.48 23.85 -10.42
N LEU A 611 -1.95 25.09 -10.22
CA LEU A 611 -2.79 25.47 -9.09
C LEU A 611 -4.26 25.06 -9.28
N SER A 612 -4.64 24.65 -10.50
CA SER A 612 -5.96 24.11 -10.79
C SER A 612 -6.15 22.65 -10.34
N ALA A 613 -5.11 22.02 -9.79
CA ALA A 613 -5.16 20.66 -9.27
C ALA A 613 -6.25 20.52 -8.18
N ARG A 614 -7.13 19.54 -8.35
CA ARG A 614 -8.21 19.26 -7.42
C ARG A 614 -8.52 17.78 -7.36
N ALA A 615 -8.65 17.23 -6.16
CA ALA A 615 -9.09 15.86 -5.91
C ALA A 615 -10.38 15.88 -5.09
N ARG A 616 -11.33 14.98 -5.40
CA ARG A 616 -12.57 14.82 -4.64
C ARG A 616 -12.97 13.35 -4.57
N SER A 617 -13.33 12.93 -3.37
CA SER A 617 -13.93 11.63 -3.09
C SER A 617 -15.32 11.80 -2.51
N ASP A 618 -16.29 11.05 -3.04
CA ASP A 618 -17.66 10.98 -2.52
C ASP A 618 -17.99 9.54 -2.12
N TRP A 619 -18.46 9.34 -0.89
CA TRP A 619 -18.85 8.03 -0.37
C TRP A 619 -20.30 8.00 0.12
N SER A 620 -20.93 6.84 -0.07
CA SER A 620 -22.21 6.49 0.54
C SER A 620 -22.18 5.04 0.99
N ILE A 621 -22.25 4.81 2.29
CA ILE A 621 -22.30 3.49 2.91
C ILE A 621 -23.65 3.33 3.61
N ARG A 622 -24.31 2.18 3.44
CA ARG A 622 -25.55 1.84 4.15
C ARG A 622 -25.44 0.44 4.74
N LEU A 623 -25.80 0.31 6.02
CA LEU A 623 -25.85 -0.97 6.73
C LEU A 623 -27.27 -1.17 7.25
N GLN A 624 -27.88 -2.32 6.94
CA GLN A 624 -29.25 -2.62 7.31
C GLN A 624 -29.40 -4.08 7.73
N ARG A 625 -30.34 -4.35 8.62
CA ARG A 625 -30.79 -5.71 8.94
C ARG A 625 -32.30 -5.78 8.81
N GLU A 626 -32.82 -6.84 8.22
CA GLU A 626 -34.28 -6.96 8.02
C GLU A 626 -35.01 -7.28 9.34
N GLU A 627 -34.34 -7.99 10.24
CA GLU A 627 -34.87 -8.45 11.51
C GLU A 627 -34.71 -7.44 12.66
N LEU A 628 -34.01 -6.33 12.45
CA LEU A 628 -33.82 -5.26 13.43
C LEU A 628 -34.23 -3.92 12.82
N PRO A 629 -34.81 -2.98 13.60
CA PRO A 629 -35.04 -1.61 13.14
C PRO A 629 -33.72 -0.83 13.12
N TRP A 630 -32.79 -1.25 12.26
CA TRP A 630 -31.47 -0.66 12.11
C TRP A 630 -31.17 -0.41 10.64
N ASP A 631 -31.00 0.86 10.29
CA ASP A 631 -30.73 1.33 8.94
C ASP A 631 -29.79 2.52 9.02
N ALA A 632 -28.49 2.25 9.12
CA ALA A 632 -27.52 3.31 9.21
C ALA A 632 -26.99 3.70 7.85
N ARG A 633 -26.96 4.99 7.55
CA ARG A 633 -26.36 5.52 6.31
C ARG A 633 -25.32 6.57 6.63
N VAL A 634 -24.12 6.41 6.07
CA VAL A 634 -23.00 7.34 6.14
C VAL A 634 -22.79 7.92 4.75
N VAL A 635 -22.77 9.24 4.63
CA VAL A 635 -22.43 9.96 3.41
C VAL A 635 -21.28 10.90 3.71
N THR A 636 -20.17 10.75 2.98
CA THR A 636 -19.03 11.65 3.11
C THR A 636 -18.68 12.30 1.79
N ARG A 637 -18.12 13.50 1.88
CA ARG A 637 -17.47 14.19 0.77
C ARG A 637 -16.16 14.78 1.27
N SER A 638 -15.08 14.46 0.59
CA SER A 638 -13.76 15.02 0.83
C SER A 638 -13.29 15.71 -0.44
N GLU A 639 -12.68 16.87 -0.30
CA GLU A 639 -12.15 17.63 -1.43
C GLU A 639 -10.85 18.34 -1.04
N THR A 640 -9.82 18.19 -1.87
CA THR A 640 -8.55 18.91 -1.73
C THR A 640 -8.32 19.73 -2.98
N SER A 641 -7.90 20.97 -2.81
CA SER A 641 -7.40 21.87 -3.86
C SER A 641 -6.19 22.63 -3.34
N CYS A 642 -5.62 23.54 -4.12
CA CYS A 642 -4.44 24.28 -3.68
C CYS A 642 -4.41 25.74 -4.17
N THR A 643 -3.66 26.54 -3.45
CA THR A 643 -3.09 27.82 -3.86
C THR A 643 -1.58 27.65 -4.01
N ALA A 644 -0.85 28.72 -4.33
CA ALA A 644 0.62 28.66 -4.33
C ALA A 644 1.19 28.30 -2.96
N SER A 645 0.58 28.76 -1.85
CA SER A 645 1.13 28.61 -0.50
C SER A 645 0.45 27.54 0.36
N ALA A 646 -0.77 27.12 0.04
CA ALA A 646 -1.56 26.24 0.89
C ALA A 646 -2.44 25.25 0.12
N PHE A 647 -2.65 24.07 0.68
CA PHE A 647 -3.78 23.19 0.36
C PHE A 647 -5.05 23.70 1.03
N ILE A 648 -6.16 23.64 0.31
CA ILE A 648 -7.50 23.93 0.84
C ILE A 648 -8.26 22.61 0.89
N VAL A 649 -8.64 22.17 2.09
CA VAL A 649 -9.27 20.87 2.32
C VAL A 649 -10.65 21.06 2.93
N GLU A 650 -11.67 20.51 2.26
CA GLU A 650 -13.05 20.44 2.77
C GLU A 650 -13.42 18.97 3.00
N ASN A 651 -13.89 18.66 4.21
CA ASN A 651 -14.41 17.34 4.57
C ASN A 651 -15.82 17.49 5.15
N ILE A 652 -16.75 16.65 4.73
CA ILE A 652 -18.15 16.64 5.20
C ILE A 652 -18.53 15.22 5.53
N VAL A 653 -19.11 15.01 6.72
CA VAL A 653 -19.71 13.75 7.14
C VAL A 653 -21.18 13.99 7.51
N ARG A 654 -22.08 13.18 6.97
CA ARG A 654 -23.49 13.12 7.33
C ARG A 654 -23.88 11.69 7.63
N CYS A 655 -24.46 11.46 8.80
CA CYS A 655 -24.90 10.15 9.24
C CYS A 655 -26.40 10.16 9.53
N TYR A 656 -27.08 9.10 9.08
CA TYR A 656 -28.52 8.94 9.24
C TYR A 656 -28.84 7.60 9.89
N ASP A 657 -29.85 7.59 10.75
CA ASP A 657 -30.54 6.37 11.19
C ASP A 657 -31.94 6.39 10.56
N ALA A 658 -32.18 5.46 9.64
CA ALA A 658 -33.21 5.54 8.62
C ALA A 658 -33.16 6.90 7.88
N ASP A 659 -34.19 7.72 8.02
CA ASP A 659 -34.29 9.05 7.41
C ASP A 659 -33.91 10.20 8.37
N GLU A 660 -33.65 9.90 9.65
CA GLU A 660 -33.26 10.89 10.65
C GLU A 660 -31.77 11.24 10.49
N LEU A 661 -31.44 12.52 10.28
CA LEU A 661 -30.05 13.00 10.38
C LEU A 661 -29.62 13.01 11.84
N VAL A 662 -28.70 12.12 12.20
CA VAL A 662 -28.23 11.95 13.60
C VAL A 662 -26.90 12.65 13.88
N PHE A 663 -26.12 12.93 12.84
CA PHE A 663 -24.84 13.64 12.94
C PHE A 663 -24.49 14.33 11.62
N GLU A 664 -23.99 15.56 11.71
CA GLU A 664 -23.38 16.29 10.60
C GLU A 664 -22.17 17.06 11.12
N ARG A 665 -21.05 16.96 10.42
CA ARG A 665 -19.86 17.77 10.68
C ARG A 665 -19.19 18.17 9.38
N THR A 666 -18.68 19.38 9.33
CA THR A 666 -17.90 19.93 8.21
C THR A 666 -16.61 20.51 8.76
N TRP A 667 -15.51 20.20 8.08
CA TRP A 667 -14.20 20.78 8.33
C TRP A 667 -13.74 21.51 7.08
N ILE A 668 -13.16 22.68 7.26
CA ILE A 668 -12.54 23.46 6.18
C ILE A 668 -11.20 23.95 6.74
N GLU A 669 -10.10 23.41 6.21
CA GLU A 669 -8.75 23.73 6.67
C GLU A 669 -7.92 24.31 5.51
N GLU A 670 -7.10 25.30 5.85
CA GLU A 670 -6.05 25.84 4.98
C GLU A 670 -4.69 25.40 5.55
N ILE A 671 -4.01 24.50 4.83
CA ILE A 671 -2.80 23.82 5.31
C ILE A 671 -1.62 24.23 4.43
N PRO A 672 -0.54 24.79 4.98
CA PRO A 672 0.60 25.21 4.17
C PRO A 672 1.23 24.08 3.35
N ARG A 673 1.68 24.36 2.11
CA ARG A 673 2.29 23.35 1.21
C ARG A 673 3.75 23.02 1.53
N GLY A 674 4.40 23.86 2.34
CA GLY A 674 5.80 23.72 2.73
C GLY A 674 5.99 23.87 4.25
N PRO A 675 7.17 23.52 4.77
CA PRO A 675 7.46 23.60 6.19
C PRO A 675 7.28 25.04 6.69
N GLN A 676 6.50 25.20 7.77
CA GLN A 676 6.39 26.47 8.45
C GLN A 676 7.70 26.76 9.19
N PRO A 677 8.25 28.00 9.13
CA PRO A 677 9.31 28.38 10.03
C PRO A 677 8.76 28.24 11.47
N HIS A 678 9.32 27.31 12.25
CA HIS A 678 8.84 27.01 13.60
C HIS A 678 8.71 28.28 14.45
N GLU A 679 7.49 28.69 14.77
CA GLU A 679 7.24 29.43 16.00
C GLU A 679 7.36 28.42 17.15
N THR A 680 8.49 28.45 17.84
CA THR A 680 8.66 27.80 19.13
C THR A 680 7.68 28.40 20.13
N LYS A 681 6.47 27.83 20.24
CA LYS A 681 5.63 28.06 21.42
C LYS A 681 6.25 27.31 22.60
N PRO A 682 6.69 28.01 23.66
CA PRO A 682 7.22 27.34 24.83
C PRO A 682 6.08 26.58 25.51
N HIS A 683 6.26 25.28 25.70
CA HIS A 683 5.41 24.50 26.59
C HIS A 683 5.55 25.07 28.01
N GLU A 684 4.50 25.75 28.49
CA GLU A 684 4.36 26.10 29.90
C GLU A 684 4.29 24.80 30.71
N THR A 685 5.36 24.54 31.44
CA THR A 685 5.41 23.49 32.46
C THR A 685 4.60 24.00 33.65
N GLN A 686 3.39 23.45 33.85
CA GLN A 686 2.67 23.63 35.11
C GLN A 686 3.41 22.86 36.21
N SER A 687 4.19 23.59 37.00
CA SER A 687 4.68 23.17 38.31
C SER A 687 3.51 23.10 39.29
N HIS A 688 3.16 21.90 39.76
CA HIS A 688 2.35 21.75 40.96
C HIS A 688 3.25 21.87 42.20
N GLU A 689 3.16 23.02 42.88
CA GLU A 689 3.43 23.12 44.32
C GLU A 689 2.11 22.96 45.06
N SER A 690 1.98 21.88 45.85
CA SER A 690 1.55 21.88 47.26
C SER A 690 1.32 20.44 47.74
#